data_AF-A0A9D7IG15-F1
#
_entry.id   AF-A0A9D7IG15-F1
#
_cell.length_a   1.000
_cell.length_b   1.000
_cell.length_c   1.000
_cell.angle_alpha   90.00
_cell.angle_beta   90.00
_cell.angle_gamma   90.00
#
_symmetry.space_group_name_H-M   'P 1'
#
loop_
_entity.id
_entity.type
_entity.pdbx_description
1 polymer ?
#
loop_
_entity_poly.entity_id
_entity_poly.type
_entity_poly.pdbx_seq_one_letter_code
_entity_poly.pdbx_strand_id
1 'polypeptide(L)'
;MTLQEIKDQILDLIGQTTGIVFPDESTLPDLSSLNAQLATIPDLIPGLGVLLEKPNLRFSGFSDATQSPKLTLSGLLRIGESGVWVSVTIFTKGNDPLEFSLSETPPGEETPAPFGLADLFQLLGGVNIFQELPSELQIADRFRLLGLGIHFDLPSKKLNFLKAGVELGDWDIFDGFTVSSARLDFEITDPFLPSREIATTVGGGYEIKNSSGQTVTALDVELFVPGDGSDWELTSSGDLGSDAEGFLGAISGDIQIGDWLPDTLSAASLSINEFFLRFSPSKKRILQTRIDVGLGLNWEIIPSLLSLGDPFLAFDIVWPDKTQNPQAKAQIDAKLGGQIGIADAILQVVATRNAEKTWRFTGNLEGEIALIDTARQFLGNGINPPSSLNTNLTLNTLQIEITLPAGASAKAGLICGASDLWSLQLGDFSLSAESLQFGIEHKGPGQTSGLLKGKAKLNGMNLGLSYAFAPAQTKLALDWEGIVGTYDASGVNASLGLSITDKSVGDVISLLVKTANPSLGTYRLPEPWDFMDQIPLDLELTWFIRGAKKGRLEVTKPFNPSIDLVVVNISGVSIIRTEAKKVLVSIQGLGHPEWDTANPSSAPPDAGGLGKRLIDLRLLAMGQHVSVQGAAQMKNMKEAISTLRKFTAPGNDGLPNAILFNPQSNWLVGLDFGLLQVPPFDANKAIFAFNLSALFNDPELYGLRIEVNGDKIPPLKGLQFEILYKKINDSIGQYHIELILPDIMRYIEVGAASLVLPEIVVDVYTNGDFKVDFGFPYNFDFKRSFSITVIILGVPVLGSGGFYFGKLSGPTAPPQVPVTTKGTFNPVMVFGLGLQIGVGKYIVKGRSPPASASPWWG
;
A
#
# COMPACT_ATOMS: atom_id res chain seq x y z
N MET A 1 67.03 57.37 23.19
CA MET A 1 66.96 57.36 24.65
C MET A 1 67.76 56.15 25.14
N THR A 2 68.75 56.33 26.01
CA THR A 2 69.53 55.20 26.56
C THR A 2 68.69 54.40 27.55
N LEU A 3 68.97 53.11 27.75
CA LEU A 3 68.29 52.28 28.77
C LEU A 3 68.35 52.94 30.16
N GLN A 4 69.45 53.66 30.41
CA GLN A 4 69.67 54.43 31.62
C GLN A 4 68.74 55.64 31.72
N GLU A 5 68.55 56.41 30.64
CA GLU A 5 67.58 57.52 30.61
C GLU A 5 66.14 57.06 30.84
N ILE A 6 65.74 55.88 30.31
CA ILE A 6 64.40 55.31 30.52
C ILE A 6 64.22 54.92 31.99
N LYS A 7 65.24 54.29 32.58
CA LYS A 7 65.26 53.95 34.01
C LYS A 7 65.19 55.19 34.90
N ASP A 8 65.91 56.25 34.53
CA ASP A 8 65.92 57.52 35.26
C ASP A 8 64.55 58.22 35.15
N GLN A 9 63.87 58.17 34.00
CA GLN A 9 62.50 58.68 33.85
C GLN A 9 61.46 57.87 34.64
N ILE A 10 61.58 56.54 34.70
CA ILE A 10 60.70 55.69 35.52
C ILE A 10 60.86 56.05 37.00
N LEU A 11 62.10 56.20 37.46
CA LEU A 11 62.40 56.59 38.84
C LEU A 11 61.89 58.00 39.17
N ASP A 12 61.99 58.95 38.22
CA ASP A 12 61.47 60.32 38.37
C ASP A 12 59.93 60.35 38.39
N LEU A 13 59.24 59.55 37.54
CA LEU A 13 57.78 59.40 37.55
C LEU A 13 57.23 58.77 38.83
N ILE A 14 57.94 57.76 39.37
CA ILE A 14 57.63 57.16 40.68
C ILE A 14 57.86 58.19 41.80
N GLY A 15 58.89 59.04 41.68
CA GLY A 15 59.18 60.12 42.65
C GLY A 15 58.18 61.27 42.63
N GLN A 16 57.54 61.55 41.49
CA GLN A 16 56.60 62.67 41.32
C GLN A 16 55.14 62.35 41.68
N THR A 17 54.76 61.07 41.79
CA THR A 17 53.40 60.65 42.20
C THR A 17 53.26 60.65 43.72
N THR A 18 53.28 61.83 44.35
CA THR A 18 53.01 62.01 45.78
C THR A 18 51.54 61.71 46.08
N GLY A 19 51.22 60.46 46.42
CA GLY A 19 49.88 60.06 46.86
C GLY A 19 49.57 58.56 46.80
N ILE A 20 50.37 57.74 46.12
CA ILE A 20 50.15 56.29 46.03
C ILE A 20 51.01 55.58 47.10
N VAL A 21 50.38 55.02 48.12
CA VAL A 21 51.03 54.17 49.13
C VAL A 21 51.06 52.74 48.57
N PHE A 22 52.24 52.27 48.15
CA PHE A 22 52.45 50.86 47.81
C PHE A 22 52.45 50.02 49.10
N PRO A 23 51.69 48.90 49.20
CA PRO A 23 51.52 48.18 50.47
C PRO A 23 52.78 47.47 51.00
N ASP A 24 53.80 47.24 50.19
CA ASP A 24 55.08 46.59 50.56
C ASP A 24 56.12 46.74 49.42
N GLU A 25 57.43 46.72 49.70
CA GLU A 25 58.50 46.69 48.67
C GLU A 25 58.35 45.50 47.72
N SER A 26 57.69 44.41 48.15
CA SER A 26 57.35 43.25 47.30
C SER A 26 56.26 43.51 46.26
N THR A 27 55.63 44.70 46.27
CA THR A 27 54.65 45.14 45.27
C THR A 27 55.23 46.06 44.20
N LEU A 28 56.51 46.46 44.34
CA LEU A 28 57.22 47.16 43.29
C LEU A 28 57.38 46.25 42.05
N PRO A 29 57.19 46.79 40.84
CA PRO A 29 57.39 46.04 39.61
C PRO A 29 58.81 45.47 39.55
N ASP A 30 58.97 44.19 39.19
CA ASP A 30 60.30 43.57 39.07
C ASP A 30 61.06 44.25 37.92
N LEU A 31 61.93 45.19 38.29
CA LEU A 31 62.72 45.98 37.35
C LEU A 31 63.73 45.13 36.54
N SER A 32 64.02 43.89 36.97
CA SER A 32 64.89 42.99 36.22
C SER A 32 64.18 42.43 34.98
N SER A 33 62.91 42.05 35.11
CA SER A 33 62.05 41.67 33.99
C SER A 33 61.90 42.83 33.00
N LEU A 34 61.60 44.04 33.50
CA LEU A 34 61.43 45.24 32.68
C LEU A 34 62.69 45.60 31.87
N ASN A 35 63.88 45.49 32.48
CA ASN A 35 65.15 45.71 31.76
C ASN A 35 65.36 44.69 30.63
N ALA A 36 64.96 43.43 30.81
CA ALA A 36 65.03 42.42 29.77
C ALA A 36 64.05 42.73 28.62
N GLN A 37 62.82 43.18 28.93
CA GLN A 37 61.83 43.56 27.92
C GLN A 37 62.25 44.83 27.14
N LEU A 38 62.78 45.84 27.83
CA LEU A 38 63.24 47.10 27.21
C LEU A 38 64.50 46.90 26.35
N ALA A 39 65.40 45.97 26.71
CA ALA A 39 66.61 45.66 25.94
C ALA A 39 66.30 44.99 24.59
N THR A 40 65.13 44.37 24.43
CA THR A 40 64.67 43.74 23.18
C THR A 40 63.95 44.72 22.23
N ILE A 41 63.62 45.95 22.67
CA ILE A 41 62.85 46.94 21.90
C ILE A 41 63.64 47.62 20.76
N PRO A 42 64.95 47.90 20.87
CA PRO A 42 65.71 48.45 19.76
C PRO A 42 65.86 47.49 18.57
N ASP A 43 65.61 46.19 18.78
CA ASP A 43 65.80 45.10 17.81
C ASP A 43 64.54 44.19 17.80
N LEU A 44 63.36 44.83 17.78
CA LEU A 44 62.03 44.21 18.01
C LEU A 44 61.77 42.97 17.16
N ILE A 45 62.26 42.96 15.91
CA ILE A 45 62.16 41.81 15.01
C ILE A 45 63.45 41.70 14.20
N PRO A 46 64.38 40.80 14.57
CA PRO A 46 65.63 40.61 13.84
C PRO A 46 65.36 40.25 12.38
N GLY A 47 65.89 41.05 11.45
CA GLY A 47 65.82 40.77 10.00
C GLY A 47 64.77 41.54 9.19
N LEU A 48 63.84 42.28 9.83
CA LEU A 48 62.86 43.11 9.10
C LEU A 48 63.24 44.60 8.97
N GLY A 49 64.27 45.05 9.70
CA GLY A 49 64.69 46.46 9.70
C GLY A 49 63.69 47.41 10.37
N VAL A 50 62.82 46.87 11.23
CA VAL A 50 61.78 47.64 11.94
C VAL A 50 62.41 48.33 13.14
N LEU A 51 62.31 49.67 13.19
CA LEU A 51 62.84 50.50 14.27
C LEU A 51 61.72 51.26 14.96
N LEU A 52 61.74 51.28 16.30
CA LEU A 52 60.88 52.16 17.09
C LEU A 52 61.64 53.46 17.38
N GLU A 53 61.33 54.50 16.62
CA GLU A 53 61.90 55.84 16.78
C GLU A 53 61.09 56.67 17.77
N LYS A 54 61.72 57.67 18.39
CA LYS A 54 61.10 58.61 19.35
C LYS A 54 60.29 57.92 20.46
N PRO A 55 60.87 56.93 21.18
CA PRO A 55 60.19 56.26 22.28
C PRO A 55 59.79 57.26 23.37
N ASN A 56 58.54 57.23 23.79
CA ASN A 56 57.98 58.00 24.89
C ASN A 56 57.32 57.03 25.89
N LEU A 57 57.78 57.08 27.13
CA LEU A 57 57.32 56.19 28.17
C LEU A 57 56.25 56.88 29.02
N ARG A 58 55.10 56.23 29.20
CA ARG A 58 54.03 56.69 30.10
C ARG A 58 53.72 55.61 31.12
N PHE A 59 53.70 56.00 32.39
CA PHE A 59 53.25 55.15 33.48
C PHE A 59 51.79 55.47 33.81
N SER A 60 50.93 54.45 33.86
CA SER A 60 49.57 54.58 34.38
C SER A 60 49.44 53.76 35.67
N GLY A 61 49.43 54.47 36.80
CA GLY A 61 49.18 53.88 38.11
C GLY A 61 47.68 53.74 38.38
N PHE A 62 47.25 52.60 38.93
CA PHE A 62 45.85 52.37 39.33
C PHE A 62 45.67 52.67 40.83
N SER A 63 44.46 53.05 41.22
CA SER A 63 44.09 53.34 42.62
C SER A 63 43.79 52.10 43.46
N ASP A 64 43.88 50.89 42.89
CA ASP A 64 43.48 49.63 43.54
C ASP A 64 44.65 48.64 43.58
N ALA A 65 44.90 48.05 44.77
CA ALA A 65 46.05 47.20 45.07
C ALA A 65 46.02 45.82 44.37
N THR A 66 44.94 45.53 43.63
CA THR A 66 44.74 44.28 42.89
C THR A 66 45.21 44.35 41.43
N GLN A 67 45.49 45.55 40.89
CA GLN A 67 45.92 45.72 39.50
C GLN A 67 47.45 45.91 39.40
N SER A 68 48.09 45.10 38.55
CA SER A 68 49.52 45.25 38.24
C SER A 68 49.77 46.60 37.53
N PRO A 69 50.83 47.35 37.88
CA PRO A 69 51.16 48.59 37.21
C PRO A 69 51.45 48.33 35.72
N LYS A 70 50.82 49.14 34.85
CA LYS A 70 51.01 49.06 33.40
C LYS A 70 51.94 50.18 32.95
N LEU A 71 52.93 49.80 32.15
CA LEU A 71 53.83 50.75 31.51
C LEU A 71 53.49 50.77 30.02
N THR A 72 53.22 51.93 29.45
CA THR A 72 52.96 52.05 28.02
C THR A 72 54.12 52.78 27.37
N LEU A 73 54.73 52.16 26.37
CA LEU A 73 55.74 52.78 25.53
C LEU A 73 55.10 53.15 24.19
N SER A 74 55.17 54.41 23.81
CA SER A 74 54.72 54.88 22.49
C SER A 74 55.91 55.27 21.62
N GLY A 75 55.83 55.09 20.31
CA GLY A 75 56.90 55.47 19.39
C GLY A 75 56.48 55.35 17.94
N LEU A 76 57.31 55.87 17.04
CA LEU A 76 57.13 55.78 15.60
C LEU A 76 57.77 54.46 15.11
N LEU A 77 56.94 53.50 14.71
CA LEU A 77 57.37 52.27 14.07
C LEU A 77 57.68 52.54 12.60
N ARG A 78 58.95 52.40 12.18
CA ARG A 78 59.36 52.61 10.77
C ARG A 78 59.63 51.32 10.03
N ILE A 79 59.21 51.31 8.76
CA ILE A 79 59.51 50.29 7.75
C ILE A 79 59.92 51.03 6.48
N GLY A 80 61.22 51.01 6.15
CA GLY A 80 61.73 51.82 5.04
C GLY A 80 61.53 53.33 5.26
N GLU A 81 60.87 54.01 4.31
CA GLU A 81 60.55 55.45 4.41
C GLU A 81 59.21 55.72 5.11
N SER A 82 58.34 54.71 5.21
CA SER A 82 57.02 54.77 5.82
C SER A 82 57.08 54.57 7.34
N GLY A 83 56.08 55.08 8.05
CA GLY A 83 56.01 54.87 9.50
C GLY A 83 54.61 55.02 10.07
N VAL A 84 54.40 54.40 11.23
CA VAL A 84 53.13 54.47 11.96
C VAL A 84 53.38 54.61 13.45
N TRP A 85 52.63 55.49 14.11
CA TRP A 85 52.71 55.65 15.55
C TRP A 85 52.04 54.46 16.23
N VAL A 86 52.77 53.81 17.13
CA VAL A 86 52.31 52.67 17.90
C VAL A 86 52.50 52.91 19.39
N SER A 87 51.70 52.24 20.19
CA SER A 87 51.86 52.07 21.62
C SER A 87 51.97 50.59 21.94
N VAL A 88 52.86 50.23 22.86
CA VAL A 88 53.03 48.89 23.38
C VAL A 88 52.84 48.91 24.88
N THR A 89 51.99 48.02 25.40
CA THR A 89 51.85 47.83 26.83
C THR A 89 52.87 46.80 27.32
N ILE A 90 53.67 47.21 28.29
CA ILE A 90 54.74 46.45 28.91
C ILE A 90 54.25 46.04 30.30
N PHE A 91 54.18 44.73 30.55
CA PHE A 91 53.71 44.19 31.82
C PHE A 91 54.85 43.98 32.79
N THR A 92 54.62 44.32 34.06
CA THR A 92 55.65 44.35 35.10
C THR A 92 55.73 43.09 35.96
N LYS A 93 54.83 42.12 35.73
CA LYS A 93 54.79 40.82 36.39
C LYS A 93 54.61 39.73 35.33
N GLY A 94 55.70 39.12 34.88
CA GLY A 94 55.67 37.91 34.06
C GLY A 94 56.18 38.05 32.62
N ASN A 95 56.18 36.91 31.93
CA ASN A 95 56.58 36.73 30.53
C ASN A 95 55.43 37.05 29.56
N ASP A 96 54.61 38.04 29.90
CA ASP A 96 53.46 38.37 29.07
C ASP A 96 53.94 38.92 27.71
N PRO A 97 53.27 38.54 26.63
CA PRO A 97 53.60 38.99 25.29
C PRO A 97 53.45 40.51 25.19
N LEU A 98 54.34 41.14 24.43
CA LEU A 98 54.18 42.54 24.05
C LEU A 98 53.06 42.64 23.02
N GLU A 99 52.07 43.49 23.28
CA GLU A 99 50.97 43.79 22.35
C GLU A 99 51.09 45.24 21.88
N PHE A 100 51.29 45.40 20.58
CA PHE A 100 51.35 46.70 19.91
C PHE A 100 49.93 47.12 19.49
N SER A 101 49.67 48.42 19.48
CA SER A 101 48.42 49.02 19.01
C SER A 101 48.73 50.35 18.36
N LEU A 102 47.95 50.75 17.35
CA LEU A 102 48.10 52.08 16.73
C LEU A 102 47.87 53.19 17.76
N SER A 103 48.63 54.28 17.65
CA SER A 103 48.45 55.48 18.46
C SER A 103 48.33 56.73 17.60
N GLU A 104 47.66 57.75 18.11
CA GLU A 104 47.60 59.05 17.43
C GLU A 104 49.00 59.65 17.28
N THR A 105 49.20 60.42 16.22
CA THR A 105 50.40 61.25 16.04
C THR A 105 50.52 62.21 17.24
N PRO A 106 51.64 62.19 17.99
CA PRO A 106 51.81 63.08 19.11
C PRO A 106 51.71 64.56 18.68
N PRO A 107 51.13 65.44 19.52
CA PRO A 107 51.03 66.87 19.21
C PRO A 107 52.40 67.50 18.92
N GLY A 108 52.54 68.12 17.74
CA GLY A 108 53.77 68.80 17.32
C GLY A 108 54.78 67.93 16.56
N GLU A 109 54.48 66.64 16.35
CA GLU A 109 55.28 65.74 15.52
C GLU A 109 54.78 65.72 14.06
N GLU A 110 55.69 65.53 13.10
CA GLU A 110 55.33 65.40 11.68
C GLU A 110 54.58 64.09 11.43
N THR A 111 53.54 64.14 10.61
CA THR A 111 52.84 62.94 10.13
C THR A 111 53.80 62.15 9.24
N PRO A 112 54.11 60.89 9.57
CA PRO A 112 54.99 60.06 8.76
C PRO A 112 54.40 59.80 7.36
N ALA A 113 55.25 59.36 6.42
CA ALA A 113 54.77 58.90 5.12
C ALA A 113 53.73 57.77 5.32
N PRO A 114 52.65 57.76 4.52
CA PRO A 114 51.51 56.88 4.75
C PRO A 114 51.94 55.42 4.67
N PHE A 115 51.62 54.67 5.72
CA PHE A 115 51.86 53.23 5.79
C PHE A 115 51.01 52.54 4.71
N GLY A 116 51.67 52.01 3.68
CA GLY A 116 51.01 51.43 2.50
C GLY A 116 51.01 49.91 2.48
N LEU A 117 50.43 49.36 1.41
CA LEU A 117 50.30 47.92 1.18
C LEU A 117 51.66 47.19 1.16
N ALA A 118 52.68 47.80 0.53
CA ALA A 118 54.02 47.24 0.45
C ALA A 118 54.70 47.18 1.84
N ASP A 119 54.46 48.18 2.68
CA ASP A 119 54.99 48.23 4.05
C ASP A 119 54.34 47.16 4.92
N LEU A 120 53.04 46.92 4.72
CA LEU A 120 52.33 45.81 5.36
C LEU A 120 52.92 44.45 4.92
N PHE A 121 53.20 44.23 3.64
CA PHE A 121 53.81 42.96 3.18
C PHE A 121 55.17 42.73 3.78
N GLN A 122 55.99 43.78 3.86
CA GLN A 122 57.28 43.71 4.51
C GLN A 122 57.11 43.36 6.00
N LEU A 123 56.16 43.98 6.70
CA LEU A 123 55.87 43.67 8.10
C LEU A 123 55.40 42.22 8.31
N LEU A 124 54.63 41.68 7.37
CA LEU A 124 54.09 40.32 7.37
C LEU A 124 55.11 39.27 6.87
N GLY A 125 56.41 39.57 6.86
CA GLY A 125 57.46 38.61 6.47
C GLY A 125 57.59 38.40 4.96
N GLY A 126 57.21 39.39 4.15
CA GLY A 126 57.29 39.36 2.68
C GLY A 126 56.15 38.57 2.02
N VAL A 127 55.11 38.21 2.76
CA VAL A 127 53.96 37.47 2.25
C VAL A 127 52.98 38.45 1.60
N ASN A 128 52.67 38.21 0.32
CA ASN A 128 51.61 38.94 -0.38
C ASN A 128 50.26 38.26 -0.11
N ILE A 129 49.69 38.54 1.06
CA ILE A 129 48.38 38.01 1.49
C ILE A 129 47.22 38.39 0.55
N PHE A 130 47.39 39.44 -0.28
CA PHE A 130 46.34 39.86 -1.22
C PHE A 130 46.27 38.95 -2.45
N GLN A 131 47.31 38.18 -2.77
CA GLN A 131 47.21 37.15 -3.81
C GLN A 131 46.29 35.99 -3.40
N GLU A 132 46.10 35.81 -2.09
CA GLU A 132 45.15 34.84 -1.54
C GLU A 132 43.73 35.44 -1.46
N LEU A 133 43.57 36.76 -1.69
CA LEU A 133 42.28 37.43 -1.74
C LEU A 133 41.60 37.31 -3.12
N PRO A 134 40.26 37.47 -3.28
CA PRO A 134 39.64 37.48 -4.60
C PRO A 134 40.15 38.69 -5.37
N SER A 135 40.15 38.58 -6.70
CA SER A 135 40.54 39.68 -7.59
C SER A 135 39.85 41.02 -7.27
N GLU A 136 38.62 40.96 -6.77
CA GLU A 136 37.79 42.12 -6.41
C GLU A 136 38.28 42.87 -5.17
N LEU A 137 38.99 42.21 -4.25
CA LEU A 137 39.54 42.81 -3.01
C LEU A 137 41.03 43.15 -3.13
N GLN A 138 41.66 42.86 -4.27
CA GLN A 138 43.08 43.15 -4.53
C GLN A 138 43.34 44.65 -4.83
N ILE A 139 42.47 45.57 -4.39
CA ILE A 139 42.50 46.98 -4.76
C ILE A 139 43.39 47.78 -3.78
N ALA A 140 44.57 48.19 -4.23
CA ALA A 140 45.56 48.92 -3.43
C ALA A 140 45.13 50.36 -3.07
N ASP A 141 44.25 50.98 -3.84
CA ASP A 141 43.97 52.43 -3.76
C ASP A 141 43.04 52.83 -2.59
N ARG A 142 42.43 51.86 -1.91
CA ARG A 142 41.48 52.08 -0.81
C ARG A 142 42.01 51.68 0.56
N PHE A 143 43.31 51.40 0.66
CA PHE A 143 43.95 50.88 1.87
C PHE A 143 43.99 51.92 3.00
N ARG A 144 43.39 51.59 4.14
CA ARG A 144 43.61 52.29 5.41
C ARG A 144 43.89 51.31 6.54
N LEU A 145 45.05 51.41 7.18
CA LEU A 145 45.38 50.60 8.36
C LEU A 145 44.53 51.06 9.55
N LEU A 146 43.69 50.17 10.07
CA LEU A 146 42.79 50.40 11.22
C LEU A 146 43.37 49.86 12.53
N GLY A 147 44.18 48.80 12.45
CA GLY A 147 44.74 48.16 13.61
C GLY A 147 46.00 47.38 13.26
N LEU A 148 46.93 47.31 14.20
CA LEU A 148 48.11 46.49 14.11
C LEU A 148 48.36 45.88 15.48
N GLY A 149 48.42 44.54 15.54
CA GLY A 149 48.79 43.76 16.70
C GLY A 149 50.00 42.90 16.36
N ILE A 150 51.04 42.94 17.20
CA ILE A 150 52.22 42.10 17.05
C ILE A 150 52.35 41.38 18.38
N HIS A 151 52.41 40.05 18.37
CA HIS A 151 52.58 39.25 19.58
C HIS A 151 53.94 38.58 19.56
N PHE A 152 54.83 39.09 20.40
CA PHE A 152 56.20 38.60 20.53
C PHE A 152 56.41 37.93 21.89
N ASP A 153 56.81 36.66 21.88
CA ASP A 153 57.17 35.91 23.08
C ASP A 153 58.64 36.17 23.43
N LEU A 154 58.84 36.91 24.51
CA LEU A 154 60.14 37.37 24.97
C LEU A 154 61.10 36.23 25.38
N PRO A 155 60.66 35.19 26.14
CA PRO A 155 61.54 34.09 26.54
C PRO A 155 62.04 33.24 25.37
N SER A 156 61.17 32.91 24.41
CA SER A 156 61.56 32.12 23.24
C SER A 156 62.13 32.97 22.10
N LYS A 157 62.06 34.31 22.21
CA LYS A 157 62.39 35.27 21.16
C LYS A 157 61.68 34.94 19.84
N LYS A 158 60.43 34.48 19.93
CA LYS A 158 59.63 34.05 18.80
C LYS A 158 58.47 35.02 18.59
N LEU A 159 58.23 35.39 17.34
CA LEU A 159 56.99 36.06 16.96
C LEU A 159 55.91 34.98 16.77
N ASN A 160 54.92 34.93 17.67
CA ASN A 160 53.89 33.89 17.63
C ASN A 160 52.79 34.22 16.63
N PHE A 161 52.30 35.47 16.65
CA PHE A 161 51.33 35.91 15.64
C PHE A 161 51.44 37.41 15.35
N LEU A 162 50.97 37.79 14.16
CA LEU A 162 50.81 39.17 13.72
C LEU A 162 49.39 39.39 13.23
N LYS A 163 48.73 40.45 13.71
CA LYS A 163 47.39 40.86 13.34
C LYS A 163 47.39 42.22 12.67
N ALA A 164 46.65 42.38 11.58
CA ALA A 164 46.47 43.68 10.94
C ALA A 164 45.01 43.84 10.52
N GLY A 165 44.41 44.97 10.88
CA GLY A 165 43.09 45.38 10.43
C GLY A 165 43.20 46.47 9.37
N VAL A 166 42.50 46.31 8.25
CA VAL A 166 42.56 47.21 7.08
C VAL A 166 41.14 47.51 6.62
N GLU A 167 40.83 48.77 6.31
CA GLU A 167 39.59 49.14 5.62
C GLU A 167 39.81 49.22 4.12
N LEU A 168 38.82 48.77 3.34
CA LEU A 168 38.78 48.84 1.88
C LEU A 168 37.64 49.70 1.32
N GLY A 169 36.77 50.25 2.17
CA GLY A 169 35.56 51.00 1.78
C GLY A 169 34.43 50.09 1.27
N ASP A 170 33.52 50.65 0.47
CA ASP A 170 32.37 49.89 -0.03
C ASP A 170 32.78 48.84 -1.08
N TRP A 171 32.43 47.59 -0.82
CA TRP A 171 32.74 46.46 -1.68
C TRP A 171 31.50 45.97 -2.44
N ASP A 172 31.43 46.31 -3.72
CA ASP A 172 30.39 45.83 -4.63
C ASP A 172 30.74 44.41 -5.11
N ILE A 173 29.99 43.41 -4.63
CA ILE A 173 30.21 42.02 -5.01
C ILE A 173 29.49 41.69 -6.31
N PHE A 174 28.21 42.09 -6.40
CA PHE A 174 27.38 42.02 -7.60
C PHE A 174 26.17 42.98 -7.45
N ASP A 175 25.40 43.16 -8.52
CA ASP A 175 24.22 44.04 -8.52
C ASP A 175 23.26 43.70 -7.36
N GLY A 176 23.13 44.62 -6.39
CA GLY A 176 22.27 44.47 -5.22
C GLY A 176 22.94 43.91 -3.97
N PHE A 177 24.25 43.62 -4.01
CA PHE A 177 25.02 43.18 -2.85
C PHE A 177 26.31 44.00 -2.68
N THR A 178 26.24 45.02 -1.82
CA THR A 178 27.34 45.90 -1.47
C THR A 178 27.61 45.82 0.03
N VAL A 179 28.82 45.40 0.41
CA VAL A 179 29.27 45.45 1.80
C VAL A 179 29.85 46.84 2.06
N SER A 180 29.14 47.64 2.84
CA SER A 180 29.58 48.96 3.27
C SER A 180 30.72 48.86 4.29
N SER A 181 31.69 49.77 4.17
CA SER A 181 32.86 49.84 5.07
C SER A 181 33.55 48.48 5.28
N ALA A 182 33.79 47.74 4.19
CA ALA A 182 34.42 46.43 4.25
C ALA A 182 35.80 46.54 4.92
N ARG A 183 36.02 45.72 5.95
CA ARG A 183 37.23 45.62 6.74
C ARG A 183 37.83 44.23 6.58
N LEU A 184 39.14 44.15 6.43
CA LEU A 184 39.91 42.92 6.44
C LEU A 184 40.70 42.84 7.73
N ASP A 185 40.52 41.77 8.49
CA ASP A 185 41.36 41.43 9.63
C ASP A 185 42.17 40.19 9.30
N PHE A 186 43.49 40.36 9.31
CA PHE A 186 44.45 39.31 9.04
C PHE A 186 45.08 38.86 10.35
N GLU A 187 45.29 37.55 10.50
CA GLU A 187 46.09 36.94 11.55
C GLU A 187 47.06 35.94 10.93
N ILE A 188 48.36 36.19 11.09
CA ILE A 188 49.41 35.27 10.65
C ILE A 188 50.05 34.66 11.88
N THR A 189 49.90 33.34 12.04
CA THR A 189 50.55 32.55 13.07
C THR A 189 51.89 32.04 12.55
N ASP A 190 52.94 32.16 13.36
CA ASP A 190 54.31 31.78 13.03
C ASP A 190 54.83 32.35 11.69
N PRO A 191 54.74 33.68 11.47
CA PRO A 191 54.90 34.33 10.15
C PRO A 191 56.22 34.03 9.42
N PHE A 192 57.28 33.64 10.14
CA PHE A 192 58.60 33.35 9.58
C PHE A 192 58.90 31.85 9.38
N LEU A 193 57.94 30.96 9.67
CA LEU A 193 58.09 29.54 9.42
C LEU A 193 57.45 29.14 8.07
N PRO A 194 58.00 28.12 7.38
CA PRO A 194 57.35 27.56 6.18
C PRO A 194 55.94 27.01 6.45
N SER A 195 55.64 26.64 7.70
CA SER A 195 54.34 26.13 8.16
C SER A 195 53.42 27.22 8.73
N ARG A 196 53.64 28.49 8.41
CA ARG A 196 52.80 29.60 8.88
C ARG A 196 51.34 29.37 8.48
N GLU A 197 50.43 29.80 9.36
CA GLU A 197 48.99 29.78 9.11
C GLU A 197 48.49 31.21 8.95
N ILE A 198 47.68 31.46 7.92
CA ILE A 198 47.08 32.76 7.65
C ILE A 198 45.57 32.58 7.79
N ALA A 199 44.97 33.33 8.72
CA ALA A 199 43.54 33.46 8.86
C ALA A 199 43.14 34.88 8.43
N THR A 200 42.14 34.98 7.57
CA THR A 200 41.60 36.28 7.15
C THR A 200 40.10 36.29 7.35
N THR A 201 39.61 37.32 8.04
CA THR A 201 38.18 37.62 8.14
C THR A 201 37.88 38.93 7.41
N VAL A 202 36.74 38.97 6.70
CA VAL A 202 36.21 40.19 6.10
C VAL A 202 34.95 40.58 6.86
N GLY A 203 34.97 41.74 7.52
CA GLY A 203 33.84 42.32 8.23
C GLY A 203 33.21 43.47 7.44
N GLY A 204 31.94 43.80 7.69
CA GLY A 204 31.32 45.02 7.18
C GLY A 204 29.81 45.04 7.38
N GLY A 205 29.14 46.11 6.93
CA GLY A 205 27.68 46.22 7.01
C GLY A 205 27.01 45.94 5.66
N TYR A 206 25.98 45.11 5.62
CA TYR A 206 25.16 44.90 4.42
C TYR A 206 23.74 45.40 4.62
N GLU A 207 23.34 46.36 3.79
CA GLU A 207 21.96 46.86 3.76
C GLU A 207 21.10 46.01 2.84
N ILE A 208 20.01 45.45 3.37
CA ILE A 208 19.00 44.78 2.56
C ILE A 208 17.95 45.80 2.17
N LYS A 209 17.71 45.92 0.87
CA LYS A 209 16.76 46.89 0.29
C LYS A 209 15.57 46.15 -0.30
N ASN A 210 14.37 46.69 -0.12
CA ASN A 210 13.17 46.16 -0.77
C ASN A 210 13.19 46.46 -2.27
N SER A 211 12.17 45.97 -3.00
CA SER A 211 12.01 46.19 -4.45
C SER A 211 11.85 47.67 -4.85
N SER A 212 11.57 48.56 -3.90
CA SER A 212 11.50 50.01 -4.10
C SER A 212 12.82 50.73 -3.76
N GLY A 213 13.88 49.98 -3.41
CA GLY A 213 15.21 50.50 -3.09
C GLY A 213 15.34 51.07 -1.66
N GLN A 214 14.33 50.91 -0.80
CA GLN A 214 14.40 51.35 0.59
C GLN A 214 15.05 50.29 1.47
N THR A 215 15.96 50.71 2.36
CA THR A 215 16.60 49.82 3.34
C THR A 215 15.55 49.25 4.30
N VAL A 216 15.41 47.93 4.28
CA VAL A 216 14.56 47.13 5.18
C VAL A 216 15.32 46.83 6.48
N THR A 217 16.62 46.53 6.38
CA THR A 217 17.49 46.26 7.53
C THR A 217 18.97 46.44 7.16
N ALA A 218 19.85 46.43 8.17
CA ALA A 218 21.28 46.28 7.99
C ALA A 218 21.77 45.07 8.80
N LEU A 219 22.64 44.25 8.19
CA LEU A 219 23.25 43.08 8.82
C LEU A 219 24.75 43.30 8.97
N ASP A 220 25.30 42.87 10.11
CA ASP A 220 26.74 42.70 10.23
C ASP A 220 27.14 41.43 9.48
N VAL A 221 28.13 41.57 8.61
CA VAL A 221 28.64 40.53 7.74
C VAL A 221 30.03 40.12 8.21
N GLU A 222 30.24 38.82 8.39
CA GLU A 222 31.55 38.25 8.62
C GLU A 222 31.81 37.12 7.62
N LEU A 223 32.91 37.22 6.88
CA LEU A 223 33.34 36.26 5.87
C LEU A 223 34.67 35.67 6.32
N PHE A 224 34.71 34.35 6.46
CA PHE A 224 35.97 33.64 6.66
C PHE A 224 36.56 33.25 5.30
N VAL A 225 37.83 33.62 5.07
CA VAL A 225 38.56 33.31 3.84
C VAL A 225 39.42 32.07 4.08
N PRO A 226 39.04 30.88 3.56
CA PRO A 226 39.87 29.70 3.65
C PRO A 226 41.13 29.84 2.77
N GLY A 227 42.31 29.68 3.39
CA GLY A 227 43.62 29.80 2.73
C GLY A 227 43.97 28.67 1.73
N ASP A 228 43.04 27.76 1.43
CA ASP A 228 43.22 26.62 0.52
C ASP A 228 42.61 26.84 -0.88
N GLY A 229 42.02 28.01 -1.12
CA GLY A 229 41.38 28.35 -2.39
C GLY A 229 40.00 27.71 -2.62
N SER A 230 39.37 27.15 -1.57
CA SER A 230 37.97 26.74 -1.61
C SER A 230 37.01 27.95 -1.75
N ASP A 231 35.73 27.71 -2.07
CA ASP A 231 34.72 28.78 -2.10
C ASP A 231 34.50 29.32 -0.68
N TRP A 232 34.49 30.64 -0.52
CA TRP A 232 34.41 31.29 0.78
C TRP A 232 32.98 31.49 1.23
N GLU A 233 32.72 31.46 2.53
CA GLU A 233 31.37 31.50 3.08
C GLU A 233 31.13 32.77 3.88
N LEU A 234 30.25 33.62 3.37
CA LEU A 234 29.80 34.83 4.03
C LEU A 234 28.69 34.47 5.01
N THR A 235 28.93 34.66 6.29
CA THR A 235 27.94 34.42 7.34
C THR A 235 27.51 35.74 7.97
N SER A 236 26.21 35.93 8.15
CA SER A 236 25.66 37.13 8.78
C SER A 236 24.48 36.71 9.64
N SER A 237 24.48 37.06 10.93
CA SER A 237 23.36 36.82 11.83
C SER A 237 22.82 38.16 12.33
N GLY A 238 21.50 38.29 12.48
CA GLY A 238 20.88 39.52 12.96
C GLY A 238 19.40 39.31 13.28
N ASP A 239 18.90 40.09 14.24
CA ASP A 239 17.47 40.12 14.59
C ASP A 239 16.75 41.08 13.65
N LEU A 240 15.89 40.52 12.79
CA LEU A 240 15.01 41.33 11.95
C LEU A 240 13.69 41.42 12.70
N GLY A 241 13.37 42.64 13.15
CA GLY A 241 12.09 42.94 13.80
C GLY A 241 10.86 42.68 12.92
N SER A 242 9.85 43.54 12.96
CA SER A 242 8.52 43.25 12.40
C SER A 242 8.39 43.21 10.86
N ASP A 243 9.47 43.40 10.09
CA ASP A 243 9.42 43.41 8.61
C ASP A 243 10.08 42.17 7.99
N ALA A 244 9.78 41.00 8.54
CA ALA A 244 10.21 39.73 7.98
C ALA A 244 9.70 39.55 6.53
N GLU A 245 8.51 40.05 6.18
CA GLU A 245 7.97 39.96 4.83
C GLU A 245 8.79 40.77 3.80
N GLY A 246 9.15 42.02 4.14
CA GLY A 246 10.03 42.86 3.31
C GLY A 246 11.44 42.26 3.15
N PHE A 247 11.99 41.70 4.22
CA PHE A 247 13.28 41.02 4.19
C PHE A 247 13.24 39.77 3.30
N LEU A 248 12.27 38.89 3.55
CA LEU A 248 12.14 37.61 2.85
C LEU A 248 11.90 37.83 1.36
N GLY A 249 11.09 38.82 0.98
CA GLY A 249 10.88 39.19 -0.42
C GLY A 249 12.12 39.77 -1.13
N ALA A 250 13.02 40.43 -0.39
CA ALA A 250 14.25 41.00 -0.96
C ALA A 250 15.31 39.94 -1.28
N ILE A 251 15.47 38.93 -0.42
CA ILE A 251 16.48 37.87 -0.59
C ILE A 251 16.04 36.74 -1.51
N SER A 252 14.74 36.55 -1.68
CA SER A 252 14.18 35.35 -2.31
C SER A 252 13.86 35.52 -3.81
N GLY A 253 13.91 36.75 -4.33
CA GLY A 253 13.63 37.09 -5.73
C GLY A 253 12.24 36.62 -6.21
N ASP A 254 12.18 35.40 -6.75
CA ASP A 254 10.98 34.76 -7.33
C ASP A 254 10.16 33.96 -6.29
N ILE A 255 10.69 33.69 -5.09
CA ILE A 255 10.03 32.82 -4.10
C ILE A 255 9.15 33.65 -3.17
N GLN A 256 7.83 33.48 -3.28
CA GLN A 256 6.88 34.05 -2.33
C GLN A 256 6.82 33.16 -1.08
N ILE A 257 7.47 33.55 0.03
CA ILE A 257 7.46 32.73 1.25
C ILE A 257 6.06 32.60 1.85
N GLY A 258 5.18 33.58 1.62
CA GLY A 258 3.76 33.48 1.96
C GLY A 258 3.09 32.21 1.39
N ASP A 259 3.50 31.75 0.20
CA ASP A 259 3.01 30.49 -0.37
C ASP A 259 3.42 29.25 0.42
N TRP A 260 4.46 29.35 1.26
CA TRP A 260 5.01 28.27 2.09
C TRP A 260 4.47 28.28 3.50
N LEU A 261 3.80 29.36 3.92
CA LEU A 261 3.13 29.43 5.22
C LEU A 261 1.79 28.68 5.16
N PRO A 262 1.37 28.03 6.26
CA PRO A 262 -0.01 27.57 6.41
C PRO A 262 -0.98 28.76 6.40
N ASP A 263 -2.19 28.58 5.86
CA ASP A 263 -3.21 29.65 5.79
C ASP A 263 -3.61 30.22 7.16
N THR A 264 -3.40 29.44 8.24
CA THR A 264 -3.67 29.86 9.63
C THR A 264 -2.55 30.72 10.22
N LEU A 265 -1.48 30.99 9.48
CA LEU A 265 -0.33 31.77 9.91
C LEU A 265 -0.09 32.95 8.96
N SER A 266 0.00 34.16 9.51
CA SER A 266 0.29 35.36 8.72
C SER A 266 1.79 35.64 8.67
N ALA A 267 2.28 36.16 7.55
CA ALA A 267 3.66 36.65 7.44
C ALA A 267 3.97 37.81 8.40
N ALA A 268 2.94 38.60 8.77
CA ALA A 268 3.09 39.74 9.68
C ALA A 268 3.38 39.35 11.14
N SER A 269 3.23 38.07 11.51
CA SER A 269 3.54 37.55 12.85
C SER A 269 4.91 36.88 12.96
N LEU A 270 5.76 37.01 11.94
CA LEU A 270 7.08 36.40 11.87
C LEU A 270 8.15 37.38 12.35
N SER A 271 9.06 36.93 13.20
CA SER A 271 10.35 37.58 13.48
C SER A 271 11.47 36.65 13.03
N ILE A 272 12.58 37.16 12.50
CA ILE A 272 13.69 36.28 12.09
C ILE A 272 14.70 36.26 13.23
N ASN A 273 14.89 35.08 13.81
CA ASN A 273 15.77 34.88 14.95
C ASN A 273 17.22 34.70 14.51
N GLU A 274 17.42 33.90 13.46
CA GLU A 274 18.74 33.63 12.89
C GLU A 274 18.65 33.60 11.37
N PHE A 275 19.69 34.11 10.73
CA PHE A 275 19.83 34.12 9.29
C PHE A 275 21.20 33.59 8.96
N PHE A 276 21.29 32.84 7.86
CA PHE A 276 22.54 32.31 7.35
C PHE A 276 22.49 32.39 5.83
N LEU A 277 23.45 33.11 5.26
CA LEU A 277 23.68 33.12 3.83
C LEU A 277 24.88 32.21 3.54
N ARG A 278 24.90 31.56 2.38
CA ARG A 278 26.10 30.98 1.80
C ARG A 278 26.23 31.51 0.40
N PHE A 279 27.32 32.22 0.14
CA PHE A 279 27.59 32.89 -1.13
C PHE A 279 28.87 32.32 -1.74
N SER A 280 29.00 32.36 -3.07
CA SER A 280 30.26 32.05 -3.77
C SER A 280 30.71 33.29 -4.54
N PRO A 281 31.79 33.97 -4.08
CA PRO A 281 32.38 35.10 -4.78
C PRO A 281 32.88 34.73 -6.18
N SER A 282 33.52 33.57 -6.31
CA SER A 282 34.05 33.08 -7.59
C SER A 282 32.94 32.92 -8.66
N LYS A 283 31.77 32.46 -8.24
CA LYS A 283 30.59 32.27 -9.11
C LYS A 283 29.66 33.47 -9.14
N LYS A 284 29.92 34.50 -8.32
CA LYS A 284 29.10 35.70 -8.15
C LYS A 284 27.62 35.38 -7.90
N ARG A 285 27.34 34.38 -7.04
CA ARG A 285 25.97 33.95 -6.72
C ARG A 285 25.81 33.38 -5.32
N ILE A 286 24.59 33.48 -4.79
CA ILE A 286 24.17 32.80 -3.57
C ILE A 286 24.06 31.29 -3.87
N LEU A 287 24.55 30.46 -2.94
CA LEU A 287 24.48 29.00 -3.00
C LEU A 287 23.37 28.45 -2.11
N GLN A 288 23.25 28.97 -0.90
CA GLN A 288 22.29 28.50 0.10
C GLN A 288 21.83 29.66 0.99
N THR A 289 20.62 29.59 1.50
CA THR A 289 20.10 30.50 2.51
C THR A 289 19.35 29.69 3.56
N ARG A 290 19.75 29.82 4.82
CA ARG A 290 19.04 29.26 5.97
C ARG A 290 18.44 30.37 6.81
N ILE A 291 17.21 30.19 7.25
CA ILE A 291 16.44 31.22 7.96
C ILE A 291 15.70 30.52 9.09
N ASP A 292 15.96 30.94 10.32
CA ASP A 292 15.20 30.52 11.49
C ASP A 292 14.28 31.65 11.93
N VAL A 293 12.99 31.35 11.99
CA VAL A 293 11.91 32.30 12.20
C VAL A 293 11.26 32.03 13.56
N GLY A 294 11.26 33.05 14.40
CA GLY A 294 10.47 33.13 15.61
C GLY A 294 9.01 33.47 15.28
N LEU A 295 8.11 32.75 15.94
CA LEU A 295 6.67 32.85 15.71
C LEU A 295 5.92 33.61 16.82
N GLY A 296 6.66 34.17 17.79
CA GLY A 296 6.22 35.19 18.75
C GLY A 296 5.08 34.87 19.72
N LEU A 297 4.29 33.79 19.55
CA LEU A 297 3.08 33.47 20.32
C LEU A 297 2.72 31.97 20.26
N ASN A 298 1.74 31.55 21.08
CA ASN A 298 1.01 30.30 20.89
C ASN A 298 0.16 30.38 19.61
N TRP A 299 0.45 29.54 18.62
CA TRP A 299 -0.25 29.53 17.33
C TRP A 299 -1.42 28.54 17.33
N GLU A 300 -2.65 29.03 17.17
CA GLU A 300 -3.83 28.16 17.04
C GLU A 300 -3.86 27.47 15.66
N ILE A 301 -3.33 26.24 15.60
CA ILE A 301 -3.30 25.44 14.37
C ILE A 301 -4.69 24.93 13.97
N ILE A 302 -5.55 24.64 14.96
CA ILE A 302 -6.96 24.34 14.77
C ILE A 302 -7.73 25.20 15.78
N PRO A 303 -8.50 26.20 15.31
CA PRO A 303 -9.15 27.17 16.19
C PRO A 303 -9.92 26.52 17.33
N SER A 304 -9.68 26.97 18.56
CA SER A 304 -10.32 26.46 19.79
C SER A 304 -10.10 24.97 20.11
N LEU A 305 -9.24 24.26 19.38
CA LEU A 305 -9.01 22.82 19.56
C LEU A 305 -7.54 22.48 19.84
N LEU A 306 -6.63 22.97 19.01
CA LEU A 306 -5.19 22.72 19.13
C LEU A 306 -4.40 24.02 18.92
N SER A 307 -3.50 24.29 19.86
CA SER A 307 -2.49 25.35 19.77
C SER A 307 -1.10 24.74 19.81
N LEU A 308 -0.21 25.30 19.01
CA LEU A 308 1.22 25.00 19.00
C LEU A 308 1.93 26.01 19.90
N GLY A 309 2.47 25.53 21.03
CA GLY A 309 3.37 26.26 21.91
C GLY A 309 4.82 26.13 21.44
N ASP A 310 5.65 27.11 21.80
CA ASP A 310 7.03 27.29 21.33
C ASP A 310 7.23 26.95 19.84
N PRO A 311 6.42 27.51 18.94
CA PRO A 311 6.48 27.14 17.55
C PRO A 311 7.78 27.64 16.90
N PHE A 312 8.41 26.80 16.09
CA PHE A 312 9.59 27.14 15.30
C PHE A 312 9.30 26.95 13.82
N LEU A 313 9.87 27.80 12.99
CA LEU A 313 9.84 27.68 11.53
C LEU A 313 11.25 27.91 10.99
N ALA A 314 11.73 27.00 10.17
CA ALA A 314 13.04 27.08 9.55
C ALA A 314 12.93 26.84 8.05
N PHE A 315 13.64 27.63 7.26
CA PHE A 315 13.78 27.46 5.82
C PHE A 315 15.23 27.16 5.48
N ASP A 316 15.44 26.18 4.61
CA ASP A 316 16.72 25.90 3.95
C ASP A 316 16.51 25.95 2.43
N ILE A 317 17.10 26.95 1.79
CA ILE A 317 16.91 27.29 0.39
C ILE A 317 18.24 27.07 -0.33
N VAL A 318 18.29 26.12 -1.26
CA VAL A 318 19.44 25.88 -2.13
C VAL A 318 19.19 26.52 -3.50
N TRP A 319 20.07 27.44 -3.86
CA TRP A 319 19.95 28.26 -5.07
C TRP A 319 20.62 27.59 -6.28
N PRO A 320 19.90 27.47 -7.41
CA PRO A 320 20.42 26.77 -8.58
C PRO A 320 21.39 27.65 -9.36
N ASP A 321 22.23 27.02 -10.16
CA ASP A 321 23.07 27.74 -11.11
C ASP A 321 22.27 28.14 -12.36
N LYS A 322 21.70 29.36 -12.35
CA LYS A 322 20.91 29.87 -13.48
C LYS A 322 21.74 30.10 -14.75
N THR A 323 23.09 30.12 -14.67
CA THR A 323 23.95 30.24 -15.86
C THR A 323 23.89 29.01 -16.75
N GLN A 324 23.67 27.83 -16.16
CA GLN A 324 23.53 26.56 -16.89
C GLN A 324 22.08 26.28 -17.28
N ASN A 325 21.12 26.65 -16.44
CA ASN A 325 19.70 26.48 -16.71
C ASN A 325 18.89 27.69 -16.21
N PRO A 326 18.52 28.62 -17.10
CA PRO A 326 17.75 29.81 -16.74
C PRO A 326 16.39 29.52 -16.10
N GLN A 327 15.82 28.32 -16.28
CA GLN A 327 14.53 27.92 -15.71
C GLN A 327 14.64 27.12 -14.40
N ALA A 328 15.86 26.85 -13.91
CA ALA A 328 16.03 26.13 -12.66
C ALA A 328 15.44 26.92 -11.47
N LYS A 329 14.65 26.23 -10.64
CA LYS A 329 14.03 26.78 -9.43
C LYS A 329 14.87 26.43 -8.20
N ALA A 330 14.80 27.27 -7.17
CA ALA A 330 15.39 26.95 -5.87
C ALA A 330 14.74 25.71 -5.27
N GLN A 331 15.57 24.88 -4.63
CA GLN A 331 15.10 23.79 -3.80
C GLN A 331 14.90 24.34 -2.39
N ILE A 332 13.69 24.21 -1.86
CA ILE A 332 13.32 24.74 -0.55
C ILE A 332 12.92 23.55 0.32
N ASP A 333 13.64 23.36 1.42
CA ASP A 333 13.23 22.51 2.54
C ASP A 333 12.74 23.42 3.66
N ALA A 334 11.54 23.14 4.17
CA ALA A 334 10.93 23.96 5.21
C ALA A 334 10.49 23.05 6.35
N LYS A 335 10.91 23.39 7.57
CA LYS A 335 10.59 22.65 8.78
C LYS A 335 9.77 23.55 9.69
N LEU A 336 8.67 23.02 10.18
CA LEU A 336 7.76 23.70 11.07
C LEU A 336 7.43 22.75 12.21
N GLY A 337 7.39 23.22 13.45
CA GLY A 337 7.12 22.35 14.58
C GLY A 337 6.97 23.11 15.87
N GLY A 338 6.84 22.37 16.96
CA GLY A 338 6.65 22.93 18.30
C GLY A 338 5.99 21.92 19.21
N GLN A 339 5.28 22.43 20.22
CA GLN A 339 4.67 21.64 21.27
C GLN A 339 3.14 21.70 21.21
N ILE A 340 2.47 20.56 21.17
CA ILE A 340 1.01 20.49 21.24
C ILE A 340 0.59 19.91 22.58
N GLY A 341 -0.28 20.63 23.29
CA GLY A 341 -0.96 20.12 24.47
C GLY A 341 -2.14 19.23 24.10
N ILE A 342 -2.14 17.99 24.57
CA ILE A 342 -3.27 17.06 24.48
C ILE A 342 -3.59 16.60 25.89
N ALA A 343 -4.79 16.95 26.39
CA ALA A 343 -5.14 16.87 27.81
C ALA A 343 -4.02 17.46 28.71
N ASP A 344 -3.40 16.65 29.56
CA ASP A 344 -2.29 16.99 30.43
C ASP A 344 -0.90 16.65 29.85
N ALA A 345 -0.84 16.08 28.65
CA ALA A 345 0.38 15.70 27.97
C ALA A 345 0.86 16.76 26.97
N ILE A 346 2.18 16.89 26.83
CA ILE A 346 2.82 17.77 25.85
C ILE A 346 3.54 16.91 24.81
N LEU A 347 3.20 17.10 23.54
CA LEU A 347 3.81 16.39 22.42
C LEU A 347 4.68 17.30 21.59
N GLN A 348 5.91 16.87 21.34
CA GLN A 348 6.74 17.48 20.31
C GLN A 348 6.23 17.04 18.94
N VAL A 349 5.94 18.00 18.07
CA VAL A 349 5.52 17.75 16.70
C VAL A 349 6.47 18.42 15.71
N VAL A 350 6.71 17.73 14.60
CA VAL A 350 7.43 18.27 13.45
C VAL A 350 6.59 18.03 12.21
N ALA A 351 6.54 19.04 11.35
CA ALA A 351 5.81 19.02 10.10
C ALA A 351 6.72 18.93 8.90
N THR A 352 6.27 18.16 7.92
CA THR A 352 6.83 18.16 6.56
C THR A 352 5.79 18.69 5.59
N ARG A 353 6.25 19.33 4.52
CA ARG A 353 5.38 19.87 3.47
C ARG A 353 5.47 19.01 2.23
N ASN A 354 4.32 18.66 1.64
CA ASN A 354 4.26 17.88 0.40
C ASN A 354 4.19 18.77 -0.86
N ALA A 355 4.21 18.15 -2.04
CA ALA A 355 4.13 18.84 -3.34
C ALA A 355 2.79 19.58 -3.56
N GLU A 356 1.73 19.20 -2.85
CA GLU A 356 0.40 19.80 -2.90
C GLU A 356 0.22 20.96 -1.89
N LYS A 357 1.34 21.56 -1.46
CA LYS A 357 1.38 22.67 -0.49
C LYS A 357 0.77 22.34 0.88
N THR A 358 0.64 21.06 1.23
CA THR A 358 0.01 20.61 2.47
C THR A 358 1.07 20.33 3.53
N TRP A 359 0.88 20.90 4.72
CA TRP A 359 1.71 20.63 5.89
C TRP A 359 1.17 19.44 6.68
N ARG A 360 2.03 18.48 7.01
CA ARG A 360 1.71 17.31 7.84
C ARG A 360 2.57 17.29 9.09
N PHE A 361 1.99 17.65 10.24
CA PHE A 361 2.59 17.53 11.56
C PHE A 361 2.45 16.10 12.05
N THR A 362 3.53 15.57 12.62
CA THR A 362 3.54 14.28 13.28
C THR A 362 4.20 14.39 14.64
N GLY A 363 3.64 13.72 15.64
CA GLY A 363 4.22 13.63 16.98
C GLY A 363 3.85 12.34 17.66
N ASN A 364 4.70 11.92 18.59
CA ASN A 364 4.46 10.79 19.46
C ASN A 364 4.62 11.23 20.91
N LEU A 365 3.79 10.68 21.80
CA LEU A 365 3.92 10.91 23.24
C LEU A 365 4.80 9.83 23.90
N GLU A 366 5.66 10.24 24.81
CA GLU A 366 6.30 9.38 25.81
C GLU A 366 5.66 9.65 27.18
N GLY A 367 4.59 8.91 27.53
CA GLY A 367 3.87 9.11 28.78
C GLY A 367 2.48 8.47 28.81
N GLU A 368 1.80 8.59 29.95
CA GLU A 368 0.42 8.14 30.14
C GLU A 368 -0.55 9.34 30.10
N ILE A 369 -1.66 9.21 29.38
CA ILE A 369 -2.70 10.24 29.26
C ILE A 369 -4.10 9.64 29.47
N ALA A 370 -4.98 10.34 30.18
CA ALA A 370 -6.33 9.88 30.44
C ALA A 370 -7.20 9.90 29.18
N LEU A 371 -7.76 8.74 28.79
CA LEU A 371 -8.57 8.60 27.57
C LEU A 371 -9.74 9.59 27.53
N ILE A 372 -10.41 9.80 28.67
CA ILE A 372 -11.60 10.64 28.74
C ILE A 372 -11.28 12.12 28.53
N ASP A 373 -10.12 12.58 29.01
CA ASP A 373 -9.71 13.97 28.87
C ASP A 373 -9.27 14.25 27.43
N THR A 374 -8.56 13.31 26.80
CA THR A 374 -8.29 13.34 25.35
C THR A 374 -9.59 13.38 24.55
N ALA A 375 -10.58 12.54 24.87
CA ALA A 375 -11.85 12.54 24.17
C ALA A 375 -12.59 13.88 24.31
N ARG A 376 -12.64 14.45 25.53
CA ARG A 376 -13.30 15.73 25.84
C ARG A 376 -12.71 16.91 25.10
N GLN A 377 -11.38 16.97 24.95
CA GLN A 377 -10.74 18.04 24.18
C GLN A 377 -11.25 18.09 22.74
N PHE A 378 -11.43 16.94 22.09
CA PHE A 378 -11.79 16.88 20.67
C PHE A 378 -13.29 16.82 20.36
N LEU A 379 -14.07 16.15 21.20
CA LEU A 379 -15.51 15.94 20.95
C LEU A 379 -16.40 16.77 21.91
N GLY A 380 -15.80 17.51 22.85
CA GLY A 380 -16.48 18.39 23.81
C GLY A 380 -16.93 17.71 25.11
N ASN A 381 -17.43 18.50 26.06
CA ASN A 381 -17.82 18.01 27.40
C ASN A 381 -19.10 17.16 27.43
N GLY A 382 -19.83 17.05 26.31
CA GLY A 382 -21.08 16.29 26.20
C GLY A 382 -20.89 14.79 25.99
N ILE A 383 -19.65 14.29 25.91
CA ILE A 383 -19.37 12.86 25.73
C ILE A 383 -19.72 12.12 27.02
N ASN A 384 -20.75 11.28 26.93
CA ASN A 384 -21.08 10.30 27.96
C ASN A 384 -20.62 8.92 27.48
N PRO A 385 -19.43 8.43 27.89
CA PRO A 385 -19.09 7.04 27.66
C PRO A 385 -20.14 6.13 28.30
N PRO A 386 -20.38 4.92 27.75
CA PRO A 386 -21.33 4.00 28.35
C PRO A 386 -20.85 3.65 29.77
N SER A 387 -21.78 3.45 30.71
CA SER A 387 -21.44 3.14 32.11
C SER A 387 -20.58 1.88 32.30
N SER A 388 -20.47 1.07 31.26
CA SER A 388 -19.60 -0.10 31.18
C SER A 388 -18.13 0.22 30.81
N LEU A 389 -17.82 1.40 30.27
CA LEU A 389 -16.44 1.82 29.99
C LEU A 389 -15.82 2.34 31.30
N ASN A 390 -14.70 1.76 31.73
CA ASN A 390 -13.93 2.31 32.84
C ASN A 390 -13.46 3.73 32.47
N THR A 391 -13.82 4.73 33.27
CA THR A 391 -13.48 6.13 33.01
C THR A 391 -12.02 6.46 33.33
N ASN A 392 -11.29 5.56 33.99
CA ASN A 392 -9.91 5.75 34.43
C ASN A 392 -8.89 5.10 33.48
N LEU A 393 -9.25 4.85 32.21
CA LEU A 393 -8.33 4.24 31.25
C LEU A 393 -7.19 5.19 30.88
N THR A 394 -5.95 4.73 31.06
CA THR A 394 -4.74 5.46 30.62
C THR A 394 -4.24 4.94 29.26
N LEU A 395 -3.93 5.86 28.36
CA LEU A 395 -3.32 5.60 27.07
C LEU A 395 -1.79 5.67 27.23
N ASN A 396 -1.05 4.69 26.74
CA ASN A 396 0.41 4.59 26.87
C ASN A 396 1.17 4.92 25.59
N THR A 397 0.45 5.04 24.48
CA THR A 397 0.98 5.51 23.21
C THR A 397 -0.02 6.48 22.62
N LEU A 398 0.47 7.58 22.07
CA LEU A 398 -0.34 8.54 21.33
C LEU A 398 0.46 8.98 20.12
N GLN A 399 -0.14 8.81 18.94
CA GLN A 399 0.35 9.34 17.67
C GLN A 399 -0.64 10.38 17.19
N ILE A 400 -0.15 11.56 16.86
CA ILE A 400 -0.94 12.63 16.25
C ILE A 400 -0.44 12.91 14.85
N GLU A 401 -1.39 13.02 13.91
CA GLU A 401 -1.16 13.55 12.58
C GLU A 401 -2.09 14.74 12.35
N ILE A 402 -1.55 15.93 12.11
CA ILE A 402 -2.34 17.09 11.70
C ILE A 402 -1.96 17.46 10.28
N THR A 403 -2.96 17.59 9.43
CA THR A 403 -2.81 18.02 8.04
C THR A 403 -3.43 19.40 7.87
N LEU A 404 -2.66 20.35 7.37
CA LEU A 404 -3.11 21.70 6.99
C LEU A 404 -3.03 21.82 5.45
N PRO A 405 -4.12 21.54 4.72
CA PRO A 405 -4.15 21.69 3.27
C PRO A 405 -4.40 23.16 2.89
N ALA A 406 -3.74 23.63 1.84
CA ALA A 406 -3.96 24.98 1.32
C ALA A 406 -5.41 25.16 0.83
N GLY A 407 -6.08 26.22 1.28
CA GLY A 407 -7.45 26.58 0.92
C GLY A 407 -8.54 25.68 1.50
N ALA A 408 -8.22 24.80 2.47
CA ALA A 408 -9.17 23.86 3.06
C ALA A 408 -9.08 23.81 4.60
N SER A 409 -10.08 23.21 5.24
CA SER A 409 -10.07 23.04 6.69
C SER A 409 -8.95 22.10 7.14
N ALA A 410 -8.30 22.45 8.24
CA ALA A 410 -7.36 21.60 8.96
C ALA A 410 -8.01 20.25 9.33
N LYS A 411 -7.22 19.19 9.25
CA LYS A 411 -7.62 17.84 9.65
C LYS A 411 -6.68 17.34 10.72
N ALA A 412 -7.21 16.68 11.74
CA ALA A 412 -6.38 16.03 12.77
C ALA A 412 -6.83 14.58 12.96
N GLY A 413 -5.87 13.68 12.97
CA GLY A 413 -6.02 12.27 13.31
C GLY A 413 -5.22 11.98 14.56
N LEU A 414 -5.83 11.29 15.52
CA LEU A 414 -5.14 10.75 16.68
C LEU A 414 -5.34 9.24 16.70
N ILE A 415 -4.27 8.51 16.99
CA ILE A 415 -4.32 7.07 17.24
C ILE A 415 -3.56 6.81 18.52
N CYS A 416 -4.23 6.15 19.46
CA CYS A 416 -3.70 5.87 20.79
C CYS A 416 -3.86 4.39 21.11
N GLY A 417 -2.85 3.80 21.75
CA GLY A 417 -2.95 2.50 22.41
C GLY A 417 -3.10 2.69 23.93
N ALA A 418 -3.74 1.72 24.59
CA ALA A 418 -3.82 1.69 26.06
C ALA A 418 -3.07 0.50 26.65
N SER A 419 -2.56 0.70 27.87
CA SER A 419 -2.07 -0.36 28.77
C SER A 419 -3.22 -1.09 29.45
N ASP A 420 -4.29 -0.36 29.80
CA ASP A 420 -5.45 -0.91 30.48
C ASP A 420 -6.48 -1.53 29.54
N LEU A 421 -7.06 -2.64 30.00
CA LEU A 421 -8.05 -3.41 29.27
C LEU A 421 -9.46 -2.89 29.57
N TRP A 422 -10.23 -2.60 28.51
CA TRP A 422 -11.65 -2.28 28.63
C TRP A 422 -12.47 -3.54 28.87
N SER A 423 -13.27 -3.58 29.93
CA SER A 423 -14.32 -4.58 30.12
C SER A 423 -15.69 -4.03 29.71
N LEU A 424 -16.36 -4.67 28.77
CA LEU A 424 -17.74 -4.36 28.39
C LEU A 424 -18.69 -5.37 29.05
N GLN A 425 -19.60 -4.89 29.90
CA GLN A 425 -20.67 -5.71 30.46
C GLN A 425 -21.91 -5.68 29.56
N LEU A 426 -22.30 -6.83 29.01
CA LEU A 426 -23.51 -7.05 28.21
C LEU A 426 -24.45 -8.00 28.95
N GLY A 427 -25.31 -7.45 29.81
CA GLY A 427 -26.15 -8.25 30.69
C GLY A 427 -25.33 -9.05 31.71
N ASP A 428 -25.41 -10.38 31.69
CA ASP A 428 -24.63 -11.26 32.58
C ASP A 428 -23.21 -11.52 32.06
N PHE A 429 -22.91 -11.15 30.81
CA PHE A 429 -21.64 -11.42 30.16
C PHE A 429 -20.67 -10.26 30.34
N SER A 430 -19.44 -10.57 30.73
CA SER A 430 -18.33 -9.62 30.76
C SER A 430 -17.36 -9.94 29.64
N LEU A 431 -17.11 -8.96 28.77
CA LEU A 431 -16.13 -9.04 27.69
C LEU A 431 -14.93 -8.19 28.08
N SER A 432 -13.79 -8.82 28.38
CA SER A 432 -12.53 -8.09 28.57
C SER A 432 -11.80 -8.01 27.24
N ALA A 433 -11.49 -6.78 26.81
CA ALA A 433 -10.65 -6.57 25.65
C ALA A 433 -9.22 -7.04 25.96
N GLU A 434 -8.55 -7.71 25.02
CA GLU A 434 -7.13 -8.11 25.05
C GLU A 434 -6.22 -6.97 24.55
N SER A 435 -6.78 -6.04 23.77
CA SER A 435 -6.09 -4.86 23.25
C SER A 435 -7.09 -3.74 23.07
N LEU A 436 -6.68 -2.50 23.30
CA LEU A 436 -7.50 -1.31 23.12
C LEU A 436 -6.79 -0.29 22.24
N GLN A 437 -7.50 0.22 21.25
CA GLN A 437 -7.06 1.33 20.41
C GLN A 437 -8.12 2.41 20.41
N PHE A 438 -7.73 3.65 20.65
CA PHE A 438 -8.60 4.80 20.61
C PHE A 438 -8.15 5.71 19.46
N GLY A 439 -9.08 6.12 18.60
CA GLY A 439 -8.79 7.04 17.52
C GLY A 439 -9.77 8.20 17.46
N ILE A 440 -9.28 9.38 17.11
CA ILE A 440 -10.11 10.56 16.84
C ILE A 440 -9.79 11.05 15.44
N GLU A 441 -10.82 11.42 14.69
CA GLU A 441 -10.67 12.05 13.38
C GLU A 441 -11.46 13.36 13.35
N HIS A 442 -10.77 14.46 13.08
CA HIS A 442 -11.35 15.79 12.85
C HIS A 442 -11.23 16.12 11.35
N LYS A 443 -12.36 16.33 10.68
CA LYS A 443 -12.41 16.70 9.25
C LYS A 443 -12.74 18.17 9.00
N GLY A 444 -13.17 18.88 10.03
CA GLY A 444 -13.59 20.28 9.99
C GLY A 444 -14.58 20.61 11.12
N PRO A 445 -15.09 21.85 11.19
CA PRO A 445 -15.99 22.29 12.25
C PRO A 445 -17.23 21.39 12.37
N GLY A 446 -17.46 20.84 13.57
CA GLY A 446 -18.59 19.93 13.84
C GLY A 446 -18.48 18.52 13.20
N GLN A 447 -17.38 18.22 12.51
CA GLN A 447 -17.12 16.93 11.87
C GLN A 447 -15.98 16.18 12.57
N THR A 448 -16.04 16.12 13.90
CA THR A 448 -15.14 15.29 14.70
C THR A 448 -15.84 13.99 15.08
N SER A 449 -15.18 12.86 14.87
CA SER A 449 -15.63 11.54 15.33
C SER A 449 -14.54 10.85 16.14
N GLY A 450 -14.94 10.07 17.13
CA GLY A 450 -14.07 9.19 17.89
C GLY A 450 -14.42 7.73 17.64
N LEU A 451 -13.44 6.84 17.74
CA LEU A 451 -13.63 5.41 17.59
C LEU A 451 -12.74 4.67 18.59
N LEU A 452 -13.36 3.98 19.52
CA LEU A 452 -12.68 3.02 20.39
C LEU A 452 -12.80 1.63 19.78
N LYS A 453 -11.69 0.92 19.63
CA LYS A 453 -11.64 -0.47 19.18
C LYS A 453 -11.04 -1.35 20.26
N GLY A 454 -11.65 -2.51 20.49
CA GLY A 454 -11.14 -3.57 21.33
C GLY A 454 -11.12 -4.90 20.57
N LYS A 455 -10.29 -5.85 21.00
CA LYS A 455 -10.43 -7.26 20.60
C LYS A 455 -10.72 -8.08 21.84
N ALA A 456 -11.66 -9.02 21.83
CA ALA A 456 -12.02 -9.83 22.99
C ALA A 456 -12.23 -11.29 22.58
N LYS A 457 -12.14 -12.21 23.54
CA LYS A 457 -12.50 -13.62 23.34
C LYS A 457 -13.75 -13.98 24.12
N LEU A 458 -14.71 -14.61 23.47
CA LEU A 458 -15.92 -15.13 24.10
C LEU A 458 -16.24 -16.53 23.59
N ASN A 459 -16.20 -17.53 24.47
CA ASN A 459 -16.51 -18.94 24.14
C ASN A 459 -15.81 -19.47 22.88
N GLY A 460 -14.53 -19.10 22.69
CA GLY A 460 -13.71 -19.49 21.54
C GLY A 460 -13.86 -18.62 20.29
N MET A 461 -14.67 -17.56 20.33
CA MET A 461 -14.83 -16.58 19.25
C MET A 461 -13.92 -15.37 19.48
N ASN A 462 -13.19 -14.95 18.44
CA ASN A 462 -12.42 -13.71 18.45
C ASN A 462 -13.33 -12.57 17.98
N LEU A 463 -13.68 -11.66 18.88
CA LEU A 463 -14.59 -10.55 18.62
C LEU A 463 -13.80 -9.25 18.53
N GLY A 464 -14.05 -8.46 17.49
CA GLY A 464 -13.78 -7.02 17.48
C GLY A 464 -14.89 -6.27 18.20
N LEU A 465 -14.55 -5.37 19.10
CA LEU A 465 -15.47 -4.43 19.72
C LEU A 465 -15.17 -3.06 19.14
N SER A 466 -16.18 -2.31 18.74
CA SER A 466 -16.01 -0.94 18.29
C SER A 466 -17.09 -0.05 18.88
N TYR A 467 -16.69 1.12 19.35
CA TYR A 467 -17.59 2.11 19.91
C TYR A 467 -17.30 3.45 19.25
N ALA A 468 -18.25 3.91 18.44
CA ALA A 468 -18.16 5.17 17.74
C ALA A 468 -18.76 6.29 18.60
N PHE A 469 -17.97 7.33 18.83
CA PHE A 469 -18.38 8.58 19.46
C PHE A 469 -18.67 9.61 18.35
N ALA A 470 -19.92 10.08 18.25
CA ALA A 470 -20.27 11.23 17.45
C ALA A 470 -21.18 12.17 18.27
N PRO A 471 -21.19 13.49 18.00
CA PRO A 471 -21.92 14.49 18.79
C PRO A 471 -23.43 14.23 18.97
N ALA A 472 -24.04 13.39 18.11
CA ALA A 472 -25.49 13.13 18.12
C ALA A 472 -25.89 11.64 18.20
N GLN A 473 -24.94 10.70 18.06
CA GLN A 473 -25.23 9.26 18.11
C GLN A 473 -24.01 8.50 18.62
N THR A 474 -24.21 7.67 19.64
CA THR A 474 -23.25 6.65 20.05
C THR A 474 -23.72 5.30 19.51
N LYS A 475 -22.83 4.58 18.83
CA LYS A 475 -23.13 3.23 18.32
C LYS A 475 -22.06 2.26 18.83
N LEU A 476 -22.51 1.26 19.58
CA LEU A 476 -21.73 0.08 19.89
C LEU A 476 -21.91 -0.92 18.75
N ALA A 477 -20.81 -1.26 18.09
CA ALA A 477 -20.78 -2.25 17.02
C ALA A 477 -19.81 -3.37 17.40
N LEU A 478 -20.28 -4.60 17.28
CA LEU A 478 -19.48 -5.81 17.51
C LEU A 478 -19.13 -6.41 16.15
N ASP A 479 -17.85 -6.61 15.89
CA ASP A 479 -17.32 -7.27 14.70
C ASP A 479 -16.92 -8.72 15.05
N TRP A 480 -17.29 -9.67 14.20
CA TRP A 480 -16.84 -11.06 14.30
C TRP A 480 -16.55 -11.62 12.91
N GLU A 481 -15.28 -11.61 12.49
CA GLU A 481 -14.84 -12.09 11.16
C GLU A 481 -15.67 -11.53 9.98
N GLY A 482 -16.00 -10.22 10.05
CA GLY A 482 -16.79 -9.49 9.05
C GLY A 482 -18.29 -9.41 9.33
N ILE A 483 -18.75 -9.87 10.50
CA ILE A 483 -20.15 -9.81 10.93
C ILE A 483 -20.32 -8.64 11.89
N VAL A 484 -21.14 -7.65 11.52
CA VAL A 484 -21.34 -6.42 12.32
C VAL A 484 -22.69 -6.49 13.04
N GLY A 485 -22.68 -6.39 14.36
CA GLY A 485 -23.88 -6.46 15.18
C GLY A 485 -24.23 -5.17 15.93
N THR A 486 -25.54 -4.90 16.06
CA THR A 486 -26.11 -3.87 16.93
C THR A 486 -26.73 -4.53 18.17
N TYR A 487 -26.45 -3.96 19.34
CA TYR A 487 -26.98 -4.44 20.61
C TYR A 487 -28.31 -3.76 20.93
N ASP A 488 -29.37 -4.56 21.08
CA ASP A 488 -30.66 -4.11 21.58
C ASP A 488 -30.97 -4.75 22.95
N ALA A 489 -31.09 -3.90 23.97
CA ALA A 489 -31.37 -4.31 25.33
C ALA A 489 -32.88 -4.43 25.63
N SER A 490 -33.76 -4.11 24.66
CA SER A 490 -35.21 -4.04 24.87
C SER A 490 -35.91 -5.38 24.62
N GLY A 491 -35.97 -6.23 25.66
CA GLY A 491 -36.72 -7.49 25.59
C GLY A 491 -36.47 -8.47 26.75
N VAL A 492 -37.34 -9.50 26.88
CA VAL A 492 -37.22 -10.58 27.89
C VAL A 492 -35.99 -11.48 27.61
N ASN A 493 -35.62 -11.63 26.35
CA ASN A 493 -34.36 -12.22 25.91
C ASN A 493 -33.55 -11.11 25.22
N ALA A 494 -32.56 -10.53 25.90
CA ALA A 494 -31.65 -9.58 25.24
C ALA A 494 -30.92 -10.31 24.10
N SER A 495 -30.82 -9.66 22.94
CA SER A 495 -30.26 -10.27 21.74
C SER A 495 -29.32 -9.32 20.99
N LEU A 496 -28.27 -9.88 20.39
CA LEU A 496 -27.41 -9.20 19.43
C LEU A 496 -27.90 -9.53 18.02
N GLY A 497 -28.37 -8.52 17.29
CA GLY A 497 -28.68 -8.64 15.86
C GLY A 497 -27.39 -8.48 15.07
N LEU A 498 -27.00 -9.48 14.31
CA LEU A 498 -25.74 -9.55 13.57
C LEU A 498 -26.04 -9.56 12.08
N SER A 499 -25.50 -8.61 11.30
CA SER A 499 -25.66 -8.59 9.85
C SER A 499 -24.47 -9.27 9.17
N ILE A 500 -24.74 -10.20 8.25
CA ILE A 500 -23.73 -10.81 7.38
C ILE A 500 -23.98 -10.34 5.95
N THR A 501 -22.93 -9.82 5.32
CA THR A 501 -22.87 -9.52 3.89
C THR A 501 -21.76 -10.35 3.24
N ASP A 502 -21.94 -10.72 1.97
CA ASP A 502 -20.93 -11.38 1.12
C ASP A 502 -20.42 -12.76 1.62
N LYS A 503 -21.27 -13.55 2.29
CA LYS A 503 -20.95 -14.95 2.65
C LYS A 503 -22.01 -15.93 2.16
N SER A 504 -21.61 -17.17 1.88
CA SER A 504 -22.53 -18.27 1.55
C SER A 504 -23.08 -19.00 2.77
N VAL A 505 -24.07 -19.88 2.58
CA VAL A 505 -24.60 -20.74 3.66
C VAL A 505 -23.50 -21.64 4.23
N GLY A 506 -22.68 -22.21 3.35
CA GLY A 506 -21.55 -23.05 3.74
C GLY A 506 -20.45 -22.31 4.48
N ASP A 507 -20.17 -21.04 4.12
CA ASP A 507 -19.20 -20.20 4.84
C ASP A 507 -19.62 -19.95 6.30
N VAL A 508 -20.91 -19.66 6.52
CA VAL A 508 -21.47 -19.43 7.86
C VAL A 508 -21.44 -20.72 8.69
N ILE A 509 -21.80 -21.86 8.10
CA ILE A 509 -21.71 -23.17 8.78
C ILE A 509 -20.27 -23.48 9.16
N SER A 510 -19.32 -23.28 8.24
CA SER A 510 -17.90 -23.53 8.46
C SER A 510 -17.33 -22.65 9.57
N LEU A 511 -17.72 -21.37 9.59
CA LEU A 511 -17.38 -20.45 10.67
C LEU A 511 -17.91 -20.94 12.02
N LEU A 512 -19.18 -21.36 12.09
CA LEU A 512 -19.78 -21.86 13.33
C LEU A 512 -19.15 -23.18 13.81
N VAL A 513 -18.85 -24.11 12.91
CA VAL A 513 -18.19 -25.38 13.24
C VAL A 513 -16.77 -25.14 13.76
N LYS A 514 -16.02 -24.21 13.13
CA LYS A 514 -14.69 -23.79 13.61
C LYS A 514 -14.74 -23.21 15.02
N THR A 515 -15.77 -22.42 15.37
CA THR A 515 -15.94 -21.92 16.75
C THR A 515 -16.32 -23.00 17.76
N ALA A 516 -17.04 -24.04 17.31
CA ALA A 516 -17.41 -25.17 18.15
C ALA A 516 -16.23 -26.11 18.41
N ASN A 517 -15.40 -26.34 17.39
CA ASN A 517 -14.25 -27.23 17.44
C ASN A 517 -13.04 -26.62 16.68
N PRO A 518 -12.20 -25.82 17.36
CA PRO A 518 -11.06 -25.14 16.75
C PRO A 518 -10.02 -26.08 16.13
N SER A 519 -9.98 -27.35 16.55
CA SER A 519 -9.05 -28.36 16.06
C SER A 519 -9.35 -28.82 14.62
N LEU A 520 -10.52 -28.48 14.07
CA LEU A 520 -10.93 -28.88 12.71
C LEU A 520 -10.37 -27.99 11.58
N GLY A 521 -9.61 -26.93 11.88
CA GLY A 521 -8.86 -26.14 10.89
C GLY A 521 -9.69 -25.57 9.73
N THR A 522 -9.84 -26.35 8.66
CA THR A 522 -10.69 -26.08 7.48
C THR A 522 -11.82 -27.11 7.42
N TYR A 523 -12.96 -26.78 8.02
CA TYR A 523 -14.18 -27.56 7.84
C TYR A 523 -14.80 -27.23 6.49
N ARG A 524 -15.18 -28.25 5.71
CA ARG A 524 -16.03 -28.14 4.53
C ARG A 524 -17.18 -29.12 4.68
N LEU A 525 -18.34 -28.75 4.15
CA LEU A 525 -19.48 -29.65 4.10
C LEU A 525 -19.13 -30.87 3.22
N PRO A 526 -19.46 -32.10 3.65
CA PRO A 526 -19.19 -33.29 2.84
C PRO A 526 -20.12 -33.34 1.63
N GLU A 527 -19.65 -33.88 0.51
CA GLU A 527 -20.52 -34.16 -0.64
C GLU A 527 -21.72 -35.03 -0.22
N PRO A 528 -22.94 -34.77 -0.73
CA PRO A 528 -23.29 -33.78 -1.75
C PRO A 528 -23.67 -32.39 -1.18
N TRP A 529 -23.39 -32.11 0.10
CA TRP A 529 -23.86 -30.91 0.82
C TRP A 529 -23.01 -29.66 0.60
N ASP A 530 -21.90 -29.79 -0.12
CA ASP A 530 -21.01 -28.70 -0.54
C ASP A 530 -21.69 -27.69 -1.50
N PHE A 531 -22.83 -28.04 -2.12
CA PHE A 531 -23.63 -27.07 -2.88
C PHE A 531 -24.07 -25.84 -2.05
N MET A 532 -24.12 -25.96 -0.72
CA MET A 532 -24.46 -24.85 0.18
C MET A 532 -23.43 -23.72 0.16
N ASP A 533 -22.21 -23.99 -0.31
CA ASP A 533 -21.16 -22.97 -0.56
C ASP A 533 -21.55 -22.04 -1.72
N GLN A 534 -22.49 -22.44 -2.59
CA GLN A 534 -22.89 -21.68 -3.78
C GLN A 534 -24.12 -20.78 -3.52
N ILE A 535 -24.72 -20.85 -2.33
CA ILE A 535 -25.94 -20.09 -1.99
C ILE A 535 -25.52 -18.81 -1.24
N PRO A 536 -25.56 -17.63 -1.88
CA PRO A 536 -25.24 -16.36 -1.21
C PRO A 536 -26.31 -16.01 -0.16
N LEU A 537 -25.89 -15.41 0.95
CA LEU A 537 -26.76 -15.05 2.06
C LEU A 537 -26.55 -13.60 2.52
N ASP A 538 -27.67 -12.86 2.52
CA ASP A 538 -27.86 -11.67 3.35
C ASP A 538 -28.68 -12.07 4.58
N LEU A 539 -28.03 -12.12 5.73
CA LEU A 539 -28.60 -12.64 6.98
C LEU A 539 -28.58 -11.63 8.11
N GLU A 540 -29.64 -11.69 8.92
CA GLU A 540 -29.63 -11.23 10.31
C GLU A 540 -29.52 -12.47 11.21
N LEU A 541 -28.39 -12.65 11.91
CA LEU A 541 -28.32 -13.63 13.00
C LEU A 541 -28.84 -13.00 14.28
N THR A 542 -29.56 -13.79 15.07
CA THR A 542 -29.93 -13.39 16.43
C THR A 542 -29.14 -14.23 17.42
N TRP A 543 -28.28 -13.58 18.20
CA TRP A 543 -27.61 -14.24 19.31
C TRP A 543 -28.29 -13.87 20.63
N PHE A 544 -28.83 -14.87 21.32
CA PHE A 544 -29.51 -14.68 22.60
C PHE A 544 -28.51 -14.64 23.77
N ILE A 545 -28.41 -13.49 24.43
CA ILE A 545 -27.46 -13.25 25.52
C ILE A 545 -28.11 -13.23 26.92
N ARG A 546 -29.45 -13.28 27.00
CA ARG A 546 -30.20 -13.39 28.27
C ARG A 546 -31.45 -14.26 28.10
N GLY A 547 -31.90 -14.87 29.19
CA GLY A 547 -33.15 -15.63 29.27
C GLY A 547 -32.99 -17.12 28.97
N ALA A 548 -34.10 -17.83 28.73
CA ALA A 548 -34.11 -19.30 28.57
C ALA A 548 -33.36 -19.81 27.33
N LYS A 549 -32.99 -18.91 26.40
CA LYS A 549 -32.22 -19.21 25.18
C LYS A 549 -30.75 -18.77 25.26
N LYS A 550 -30.22 -18.48 26.46
CA LYS A 550 -28.84 -18.01 26.67
C LYS A 550 -27.84 -18.87 25.87
N GLY A 551 -26.84 -18.21 25.27
CA GLY A 551 -25.77 -18.88 24.53
C GLY A 551 -26.18 -19.49 23.18
N ARG A 552 -27.47 -19.48 22.80
CA ARG A 552 -27.95 -19.98 21.50
C ARG A 552 -27.83 -18.92 20.42
N LEU A 553 -27.21 -19.29 19.31
CA LEU A 553 -27.19 -18.49 18.08
C LEU A 553 -28.15 -19.15 17.08
N GLU A 554 -29.15 -18.41 16.65
CA GLU A 554 -30.20 -18.90 15.75
C GLU A 554 -30.20 -18.07 14.45
N VAL A 555 -30.18 -18.78 13.33
CA VAL A 555 -30.36 -18.24 11.98
C VAL A 555 -31.52 -18.97 11.36
N THR A 556 -32.48 -18.23 10.84
CA THR A 556 -33.56 -18.82 10.04
C THR A 556 -33.83 -17.92 8.86
N LYS A 557 -33.59 -18.43 7.65
CA LYS A 557 -33.86 -17.70 6.40
C LYS A 557 -34.87 -18.48 5.57
N PRO A 558 -36.09 -17.98 5.40
CA PRO A 558 -36.96 -18.45 4.34
C PRO A 558 -36.42 -17.97 2.98
N PHE A 559 -36.45 -18.83 1.97
CA PHE A 559 -36.17 -18.46 0.59
C PHE A 559 -37.48 -18.09 -0.11
N ASN A 560 -37.56 -16.84 -0.60
CA ASN A 560 -38.73 -16.35 -1.34
C ASN A 560 -38.29 -15.63 -2.63
N PRO A 561 -38.53 -16.23 -3.82
CA PRO A 561 -39.18 -17.53 -4.04
C PRO A 561 -38.30 -18.71 -3.59
N SER A 562 -38.92 -19.87 -3.35
CA SER A 562 -38.22 -21.12 -3.08
C SER A 562 -37.24 -21.47 -4.21
N ILE A 563 -36.08 -22.04 -3.88
CA ILE A 563 -35.12 -22.51 -4.89
C ILE A 563 -35.64 -23.81 -5.48
N ASP A 564 -35.96 -23.80 -6.78
CA ASP A 564 -36.42 -24.97 -7.54
C ASP A 564 -35.24 -25.58 -8.29
N LEU A 565 -34.72 -26.69 -7.78
CA LEU A 565 -33.62 -27.43 -8.39
C LEU A 565 -34.12 -28.52 -9.37
N VAL A 566 -35.34 -28.37 -9.93
CA VAL A 566 -36.04 -29.35 -10.79
C VAL A 566 -36.44 -30.64 -10.06
N VAL A 567 -35.69 -31.02 -9.02
CA VAL A 567 -35.73 -32.29 -8.31
C VAL A 567 -36.09 -32.12 -6.82
N VAL A 568 -35.88 -30.93 -6.26
CA VAL A 568 -36.16 -30.53 -4.86
C VAL A 568 -36.59 -29.06 -4.83
N ASN A 569 -37.57 -28.74 -3.98
CA ASN A 569 -37.95 -27.38 -3.65
C ASN A 569 -37.42 -27.03 -2.24
N ILE A 570 -36.51 -26.06 -2.16
CA ILE A 570 -35.93 -25.61 -0.89
C ILE A 570 -36.60 -24.30 -0.49
N SER A 571 -37.32 -24.31 0.63
CA SER A 571 -38.09 -23.17 1.12
C SER A 571 -37.38 -22.36 2.21
N GLY A 572 -36.27 -22.86 2.75
CA GLY A 572 -35.45 -22.12 3.70
C GLY A 572 -34.38 -22.96 4.39
N VAL A 573 -33.52 -22.28 5.13
CA VAL A 573 -32.47 -22.90 5.95
C VAL A 573 -32.54 -22.40 7.39
N SER A 574 -32.33 -23.29 8.35
CA SER A 574 -32.20 -22.99 9.77
C SER A 574 -30.86 -23.51 10.27
N ILE A 575 -30.12 -22.67 11.00
CA ILE A 575 -28.84 -23.00 11.62
C ILE A 575 -28.92 -22.61 13.10
N ILE A 576 -28.64 -23.57 13.99
CA ILE A 576 -28.73 -23.40 15.44
C ILE A 576 -27.42 -23.86 16.07
N ARG A 577 -26.70 -22.94 16.72
CA ARG A 577 -25.62 -23.32 17.64
C ARG A 577 -26.18 -23.44 19.05
N THR A 578 -26.00 -24.61 19.65
CA THR A 578 -26.46 -24.89 21.03
C THR A 578 -25.36 -24.61 22.06
N GLU A 579 -25.72 -24.46 23.34
CA GLU A 579 -24.76 -24.31 24.45
C GLU A 579 -23.77 -25.48 24.54
N ALA A 580 -24.17 -26.68 24.11
CA ALA A 580 -23.33 -27.88 24.04
C ALA A 580 -22.31 -27.87 22.89
N LYS A 581 -22.10 -26.71 22.23
CA LYS A 581 -21.22 -26.52 21.06
C LYS A 581 -21.59 -27.38 19.84
N LYS A 582 -22.83 -27.88 19.75
CA LYS A 582 -23.33 -28.52 18.52
C LYS A 582 -23.81 -27.46 17.53
N VAL A 583 -23.56 -27.68 16.25
CA VAL A 583 -24.05 -26.82 15.16
C VAL A 583 -25.09 -27.62 14.39
N LEU A 584 -26.35 -27.34 14.67
CA LEU A 584 -27.49 -28.03 14.07
C LEU A 584 -27.92 -27.29 12.80
N VAL A 585 -28.05 -28.01 11.69
CA VAL A 585 -28.57 -27.46 10.43
C VAL A 585 -29.85 -28.18 10.06
N SER A 586 -30.82 -27.44 9.52
CA SER A 586 -32.05 -27.97 8.95
C SER A 586 -32.38 -27.24 7.65
N ILE A 587 -32.72 -28.00 6.62
CA ILE A 587 -33.15 -27.48 5.32
C ILE A 587 -34.64 -27.75 5.17
N GLN A 588 -35.41 -26.67 5.13
CA GLN A 588 -36.86 -26.74 4.93
C GLN A 588 -37.16 -27.12 3.47
N GLY A 589 -37.99 -28.14 3.30
CA GLY A 589 -38.33 -28.73 1.99
C GLY A 589 -37.74 -30.12 1.73
N LEU A 590 -36.74 -30.56 2.51
CA LEU A 590 -36.10 -31.87 2.35
C LEU A 590 -36.66 -32.99 3.25
N GLY A 591 -37.55 -32.69 4.21
CA GLY A 591 -38.22 -33.70 5.05
C GLY A 591 -37.31 -34.46 6.04
N HIS A 592 -36.08 -34.01 6.25
CA HIS A 592 -35.12 -34.62 7.18
C HIS A 592 -35.01 -33.84 8.51
N PRO A 593 -34.68 -34.52 9.63
CA PRO A 593 -34.45 -33.86 10.91
C PRO A 593 -33.17 -33.00 10.90
N GLU A 594 -33.05 -32.11 11.90
CA GLU A 594 -31.82 -31.35 12.18
C GLU A 594 -30.62 -32.30 12.33
N TRP A 595 -29.48 -31.97 11.73
CA TRP A 595 -28.23 -32.73 11.89
C TRP A 595 -27.08 -31.88 12.44
N ASP A 596 -26.13 -32.53 13.12
CA ASP A 596 -24.98 -31.88 13.72
C ASP A 596 -23.81 -31.83 12.73
N THR A 597 -23.54 -30.66 12.14
CA THR A 597 -22.48 -30.52 11.12
C THR A 597 -21.08 -30.82 11.67
N ALA A 598 -20.86 -30.70 12.99
CA ALA A 598 -19.60 -31.09 13.61
C ALA A 598 -19.38 -32.62 13.67
N ASN A 599 -20.42 -33.42 13.39
CA ASN A 599 -20.34 -34.88 13.30
C ASN A 599 -20.76 -35.35 11.89
N PRO A 600 -19.79 -35.69 11.01
CA PRO A 600 -20.06 -36.11 9.63
C PRO A 600 -20.99 -37.31 9.52
N SER A 601 -20.98 -38.22 10.49
CA SER A 601 -21.84 -39.41 10.53
C SER A 601 -23.30 -39.10 10.87
N SER A 602 -23.59 -37.86 11.29
CA SER A 602 -24.95 -37.41 11.56
C SER A 602 -25.60 -36.70 10.36
N ALA A 603 -24.84 -36.41 9.30
CA ALA A 603 -25.37 -35.81 8.08
C ALA A 603 -26.51 -36.68 7.51
N PRO A 604 -27.59 -36.10 6.99
CA PRO A 604 -28.66 -36.87 6.40
C PRO A 604 -28.09 -37.70 5.24
N PRO A 605 -28.41 -39.00 5.13
CA PRO A 605 -28.06 -39.77 3.94
C PRO A 605 -28.67 -39.09 2.71
N ASP A 606 -27.89 -38.98 1.61
CA ASP A 606 -28.21 -38.30 0.33
C ASP A 606 -29.71 -38.03 0.19
N ALA A 607 -30.13 -36.79 0.50
CA ALA A 607 -31.53 -36.44 0.60
C ALA A 607 -32.22 -36.62 -0.75
N GLY A 608 -32.87 -37.77 -0.91
CA GLY A 608 -33.62 -38.13 -2.11
C GLY A 608 -32.84 -38.86 -3.21
N GLY A 609 -31.58 -39.24 -3.00
CA GLY A 609 -30.80 -39.97 -4.02
C GLY A 609 -30.42 -39.10 -5.21
N LEU A 610 -30.02 -37.85 -4.98
CA LEU A 610 -29.71 -36.87 -6.03
C LEU A 610 -28.63 -37.40 -6.99
N GLY A 611 -27.65 -38.16 -6.48
CA GLY A 611 -26.65 -38.82 -7.33
C GLY A 611 -27.27 -39.82 -8.32
N LYS A 612 -28.20 -40.67 -7.85
CA LYS A 612 -28.92 -41.65 -8.68
C LYS A 612 -29.92 -41.01 -9.66
N ARG A 613 -30.35 -39.77 -9.39
CA ARG A 613 -31.21 -38.99 -10.27
C ARG A 613 -30.43 -38.29 -11.38
N LEU A 614 -29.13 -38.05 -11.20
CA LEU A 614 -28.29 -37.44 -12.23
C LEU A 614 -27.67 -38.48 -13.16
N ILE A 615 -27.13 -39.56 -12.62
CA ILE A 615 -26.45 -40.62 -13.39
C ILE A 615 -26.83 -41.99 -12.81
N ASP A 616 -27.20 -42.92 -13.69
CA ASP A 616 -27.47 -44.33 -13.36
C ASP A 616 -26.62 -45.25 -14.21
N LEU A 617 -25.52 -45.76 -13.64
CA LEU A 617 -24.64 -46.72 -14.31
C LEU A 617 -25.26 -48.12 -14.24
N ARG A 618 -25.74 -48.62 -15.37
CA ARG A 618 -26.47 -49.89 -15.47
C ARG A 618 -25.62 -51.05 -15.97
N LEU A 619 -24.49 -50.77 -16.62
CA LEU A 619 -23.53 -51.76 -17.08
C LEU A 619 -22.13 -51.13 -17.13
N LEU A 620 -21.17 -51.84 -16.53
CA LEU A 620 -19.74 -51.66 -16.74
C LEU A 620 -19.14 -53.05 -17.01
N ALA A 621 -18.75 -53.30 -18.25
CA ALA A 621 -18.03 -54.51 -18.65
C ALA A 621 -16.62 -54.10 -19.05
N MET A 622 -15.60 -54.68 -18.42
CA MET A 622 -14.19 -54.41 -18.75
C MET A 622 -13.41 -55.72 -18.79
N GLY A 623 -12.50 -55.84 -19.76
CA GLY A 623 -11.60 -56.99 -19.86
C GLY A 623 -10.46 -56.76 -20.83
N GLN A 624 -9.37 -57.50 -20.65
CA GLN A 624 -8.20 -57.47 -21.52
C GLN A 624 -8.06 -58.82 -22.22
N HIS A 625 -7.69 -58.84 -23.50
CA HIS A 625 -7.53 -60.08 -24.28
C HIS A 625 -8.77 -60.98 -24.29
N VAL A 626 -9.95 -60.36 -24.30
CA VAL A 626 -11.24 -61.03 -24.35
C VAL A 626 -12.07 -60.45 -25.48
N SER A 627 -12.88 -61.29 -26.14
CA SER A 627 -13.77 -60.87 -27.21
C SER A 627 -15.19 -61.36 -26.98
N VAL A 628 -16.16 -60.57 -27.45
CA VAL A 628 -17.58 -60.94 -27.42
C VAL A 628 -17.86 -61.99 -28.50
N GLN A 629 -18.40 -63.13 -28.10
CA GLN A 629 -18.77 -64.21 -29.02
C GLN A 629 -19.84 -63.70 -30.01
N GLY A 630 -19.60 -63.93 -31.30
CA GLY A 630 -20.53 -63.51 -32.36
C GLY A 630 -20.52 -62.01 -32.68
N ALA A 631 -19.46 -61.27 -32.31
CA ALA A 631 -19.32 -59.83 -32.60
C ALA A 631 -19.67 -59.45 -34.06
N ALA A 632 -19.21 -60.22 -35.05
CA ALA A 632 -19.49 -59.98 -36.47
C ALA A 632 -20.98 -60.15 -36.85
N GLN A 633 -21.76 -60.90 -36.05
CA GLN A 633 -23.18 -61.19 -36.30
C GLN A 633 -24.12 -60.19 -35.61
N MET A 634 -23.60 -59.35 -34.72
CA MET A 634 -24.37 -58.30 -34.06
C MET A 634 -24.97 -57.35 -35.11
N LYS A 635 -26.27 -57.07 -34.98
CA LYS A 635 -26.99 -56.23 -35.94
C LYS A 635 -26.90 -54.76 -35.58
N ASN A 636 -26.99 -54.42 -34.29
CA ASN A 636 -27.07 -53.05 -33.80
C ASN A 636 -26.47 -52.90 -32.39
N MET A 637 -26.30 -51.66 -31.94
CA MET A 637 -25.75 -51.38 -30.61
C MET A 637 -26.62 -51.94 -29.48
N LYS A 638 -27.95 -51.96 -29.67
CA LYS A 638 -28.89 -52.52 -28.71
C LYS A 638 -28.67 -54.02 -28.46
N GLU A 639 -28.42 -54.80 -29.50
CA GLU A 639 -28.12 -56.23 -29.40
C GLU A 639 -26.75 -56.47 -28.73
N ALA A 640 -25.76 -55.63 -29.06
CA ALA A 640 -24.42 -55.73 -28.48
C ALA A 640 -24.45 -55.49 -26.95
N ILE A 641 -25.08 -54.40 -26.49
CA ILE A 641 -25.23 -54.11 -25.06
C ILE A 641 -26.10 -55.17 -24.35
N SER A 642 -27.18 -55.65 -24.98
CA SER A 642 -28.00 -56.75 -24.45
C SER A 642 -27.20 -58.03 -24.26
N THR A 643 -26.23 -58.30 -25.13
CA THR A 643 -25.32 -59.44 -25.01
C THR A 643 -24.39 -59.26 -23.81
N LEU A 644 -23.77 -58.10 -23.65
CA LEU A 644 -22.92 -57.80 -22.49
C LEU A 644 -23.67 -57.88 -21.16
N ARG A 645 -24.95 -57.48 -21.14
CA ARG A 645 -25.81 -57.56 -19.94
C ARG A 645 -26.11 -58.99 -19.49
N LYS A 646 -26.03 -59.96 -20.40
CA LYS A 646 -26.27 -61.38 -20.10
C LYS A 646 -25.04 -62.07 -19.51
N PHE A 647 -23.93 -61.36 -19.36
CA PHE A 647 -22.73 -61.90 -18.73
C PHE A 647 -23.03 -62.19 -17.26
N THR A 648 -23.14 -63.47 -16.93
CA THR A 648 -23.15 -63.92 -15.54
C THR A 648 -21.71 -64.14 -15.09
N ALA A 649 -21.44 -63.87 -13.80
CA ALA A 649 -20.16 -64.24 -13.22
C ALA A 649 -19.89 -65.74 -13.48
N PRO A 650 -18.67 -66.12 -13.89
CA PRO A 650 -18.37 -67.51 -14.12
C PRO A 650 -18.45 -68.27 -12.79
N GLY A 651 -18.99 -69.49 -12.83
CA GLY A 651 -18.67 -70.47 -11.80
C GLY A 651 -17.16 -70.76 -11.82
N ASN A 652 -16.63 -71.33 -10.73
CA ASN A 652 -15.23 -71.32 -10.31
C ASN A 652 -14.10 -71.63 -11.33
N ASP A 653 -14.34 -72.00 -12.60
CA ASP A 653 -13.28 -72.25 -13.60
C ASP A 653 -13.70 -71.93 -15.05
N GLY A 654 -14.03 -70.67 -15.39
CA GLY A 654 -14.28 -70.29 -16.79
C GLY A 654 -14.43 -68.80 -17.07
N LEU A 655 -14.45 -68.42 -18.35
CA LEU A 655 -14.92 -67.10 -18.78
C LEU A 655 -16.46 -67.04 -18.71
N PRO A 656 -17.08 -65.86 -18.51
CA PRO A 656 -18.52 -65.69 -18.68
C PRO A 656 -19.01 -66.25 -20.02
N ASN A 657 -20.21 -66.85 -20.03
CA ASN A 657 -20.84 -67.29 -21.28
C ASN A 657 -20.91 -66.11 -22.27
N ALA A 658 -20.58 -66.36 -23.55
CA ALA A 658 -20.46 -65.37 -24.62
C ALA A 658 -19.21 -64.44 -24.57
N ILE A 659 -18.24 -64.69 -23.68
CA ILE A 659 -16.89 -64.11 -23.76
C ILE A 659 -15.88 -65.22 -24.08
N LEU A 660 -14.97 -64.94 -25.01
CA LEU A 660 -13.89 -65.85 -25.40
C LEU A 660 -12.55 -65.17 -25.13
N PHE A 661 -11.55 -65.93 -24.67
CA PHE A 661 -10.18 -65.45 -24.65
C PHE A 661 -9.72 -65.26 -26.09
N ASN A 662 -9.27 -64.05 -26.41
CA ASN A 662 -8.74 -63.71 -27.72
C ASN A 662 -7.45 -62.89 -27.53
N PRO A 663 -6.27 -63.49 -27.74
CA PRO A 663 -4.99 -62.81 -27.57
C PRO A 663 -4.80 -61.66 -28.57
N GLN A 664 -5.55 -61.63 -29.67
CA GLN A 664 -5.51 -60.57 -30.67
C GLN A 664 -6.39 -59.37 -30.30
N SER A 665 -7.25 -59.50 -29.29
CA SER A 665 -8.05 -58.39 -28.79
C SER A 665 -7.30 -57.67 -27.69
N ASN A 666 -7.32 -56.33 -27.69
CA ASN A 666 -6.60 -55.55 -26.68
C ASN A 666 -7.47 -55.31 -25.45
N TRP A 667 -8.55 -54.56 -25.64
CA TRP A 667 -9.46 -54.16 -24.56
C TRP A 667 -10.92 -54.30 -24.97
N LEU A 668 -11.71 -54.84 -24.04
CA LEU A 668 -13.16 -54.78 -24.01
C LEU A 668 -13.58 -53.75 -22.95
N VAL A 669 -14.35 -52.75 -23.35
CA VAL A 669 -15.04 -51.77 -22.51
C VAL A 669 -16.47 -51.62 -23.01
N GLY A 670 -17.44 -51.96 -22.16
CA GLY A 670 -18.87 -51.79 -22.43
C GLY A 670 -19.51 -50.95 -21.34
N LEU A 671 -20.19 -49.88 -21.73
CA LEU A 671 -20.86 -48.95 -20.84
C LEU A 671 -22.32 -48.81 -21.24
N ASP A 672 -23.22 -48.82 -20.26
CA ASP A 672 -24.60 -48.34 -20.44
C ASP A 672 -25.04 -47.57 -19.20
N PHE A 673 -25.49 -46.34 -19.40
CA PHE A 673 -25.94 -45.49 -18.31
C PHE A 673 -27.09 -44.55 -18.71
N GLY A 674 -27.94 -44.25 -17.73
CA GLY A 674 -28.96 -43.20 -17.82
C GLY A 674 -28.42 -41.87 -17.30
N LEU A 675 -28.81 -40.78 -17.94
CA LEU A 675 -28.56 -39.41 -17.47
C LEU A 675 -29.89 -38.68 -17.26
N LEU A 676 -29.96 -37.96 -16.14
CA LEU A 676 -31.08 -37.08 -15.75
C LEU A 676 -32.42 -37.83 -15.67
N GLN A 677 -32.75 -38.38 -14.51
CA GLN A 677 -34.05 -38.98 -14.26
C GLN A 677 -35.16 -37.95 -14.45
N VAL A 678 -36.23 -38.33 -15.14
CA VAL A 678 -37.42 -37.50 -15.36
C VAL A 678 -38.62 -38.06 -14.57
N PRO A 679 -39.56 -37.22 -14.13
CA PRO A 679 -40.76 -37.67 -13.41
C PRO A 679 -41.62 -38.66 -14.24
N PRO A 680 -42.31 -39.63 -13.60
CA PRO A 680 -42.35 -39.87 -12.15
C PRO A 680 -41.07 -40.55 -11.63
N PHE A 681 -40.60 -40.10 -10.47
CA PHE A 681 -39.43 -40.64 -9.79
C PHE A 681 -39.80 -41.94 -9.06
N ASP A 682 -39.96 -43.02 -9.81
CA ASP A 682 -40.22 -44.36 -9.30
C ASP A 682 -38.91 -45.14 -9.13
N ALA A 683 -38.63 -45.61 -7.91
CA ALA A 683 -37.43 -46.39 -7.59
C ALA A 683 -37.36 -47.74 -8.35
N ASN A 684 -38.50 -48.26 -8.83
CA ASN A 684 -38.59 -49.51 -9.58
C ASN A 684 -38.78 -49.29 -11.09
N LYS A 685 -39.04 -48.05 -11.54
CA LYS A 685 -39.26 -47.68 -12.95
C LYS A 685 -38.68 -46.31 -13.26
N ALA A 686 -37.40 -46.13 -13.01
CA ALA A 686 -36.71 -44.88 -13.31
C ALA A 686 -36.64 -44.64 -14.83
N ILE A 687 -37.17 -43.50 -15.27
CA ILE A 687 -37.06 -43.02 -16.65
C ILE A 687 -35.97 -41.95 -16.69
N PHE A 688 -35.01 -42.06 -17.59
CA PHE A 688 -33.90 -41.12 -17.74
C PHE A 688 -33.98 -40.42 -19.09
N ALA A 689 -33.76 -39.11 -19.09
CA ALA A 689 -33.87 -38.26 -20.26
C ALA A 689 -32.95 -38.70 -21.40
N PHE A 690 -31.73 -39.15 -21.07
CA PHE A 690 -30.80 -39.73 -22.03
C PHE A 690 -30.38 -41.13 -21.57
N ASN A 691 -30.35 -42.06 -22.50
CA ASN A 691 -29.69 -43.35 -22.36
C ASN A 691 -28.49 -43.36 -23.31
N LEU A 692 -27.30 -43.52 -22.73
CA LEU A 692 -26.04 -43.55 -23.46
C LEU A 692 -25.41 -44.93 -23.32
N SER A 693 -24.99 -45.50 -24.44
CA SER A 693 -24.23 -46.74 -24.46
C SER A 693 -22.97 -46.59 -25.31
N ALA A 694 -21.86 -47.15 -24.84
CA ALA A 694 -20.60 -47.18 -25.56
C ALA A 694 -20.01 -48.59 -25.51
N LEU A 695 -19.38 -49.00 -26.61
CA LEU A 695 -18.75 -50.29 -26.74
C LEU A 695 -17.41 -50.14 -27.46
N PHE A 696 -16.39 -50.75 -26.88
CA PHE A 696 -15.04 -50.81 -27.42
C PHE A 696 -14.53 -52.23 -27.20
N ASN A 697 -14.36 -53.01 -28.25
CA ASN A 697 -13.79 -54.35 -28.19
C ASN A 697 -12.77 -54.46 -29.32
N ASP A 698 -11.60 -53.88 -29.10
CA ASP A 698 -10.57 -53.67 -30.12
C ASP A 698 -9.92 -55.00 -30.54
N PRO A 699 -9.74 -55.30 -31.85
CA PRO A 699 -10.16 -54.52 -33.05
C PRO A 699 -11.51 -54.94 -33.66
N GLU A 700 -12.28 -55.78 -32.97
CA GLU A 700 -13.41 -56.52 -33.54
C GLU A 700 -14.72 -55.71 -33.61
N LEU A 701 -14.99 -54.82 -32.65
CA LEU A 701 -16.29 -54.16 -32.50
C LEU A 701 -16.16 -52.82 -31.77
N TYR A 702 -16.78 -51.76 -32.30
CA TYR A 702 -16.90 -50.48 -31.59
C TYR A 702 -18.28 -49.90 -31.85
N GLY A 703 -18.82 -49.15 -30.91
CA GLY A 703 -20.01 -48.39 -31.20
C GLY A 703 -20.48 -47.48 -30.10
N LEU A 704 -21.43 -46.63 -30.47
CA LEU A 704 -22.00 -45.61 -29.63
C LEU A 704 -23.50 -45.52 -29.91
N ARG A 705 -24.29 -45.38 -28.85
CA ARG A 705 -25.76 -45.23 -28.92
C ARG A 705 -26.20 -44.09 -28.02
N ILE A 706 -27.09 -43.25 -28.56
CA ILE A 706 -27.78 -42.18 -27.86
C ILE A 706 -29.28 -42.40 -28.07
N GLU A 707 -30.03 -42.45 -26.98
CA GLU A 707 -31.48 -42.57 -27.00
C GLU A 707 -32.08 -41.56 -26.03
N VAL A 708 -33.03 -40.75 -26.50
CA VAL A 708 -33.70 -39.73 -25.69
C VAL A 708 -35.05 -40.25 -25.21
N ASN A 709 -35.17 -40.41 -23.90
CA ASN A 709 -36.33 -41.00 -23.24
C ASN A 709 -36.98 -40.01 -22.28
N GLY A 710 -38.02 -39.33 -22.74
CA GLY A 710 -38.89 -38.56 -21.84
C GLY A 710 -39.64 -37.41 -22.49
N ASP A 711 -40.88 -37.21 -22.06
CA ASP A 711 -41.74 -36.10 -22.49
C ASP A 711 -41.20 -34.73 -22.06
N LYS A 712 -40.20 -34.71 -21.17
CA LYS A 712 -39.58 -33.50 -20.61
C LYS A 712 -38.45 -32.92 -21.47
N ILE A 713 -38.05 -33.59 -22.56
CA ILE A 713 -37.24 -33.00 -23.63
C ILE A 713 -38.06 -33.01 -24.95
N PRO A 714 -39.14 -32.21 -25.06
CA PRO A 714 -40.04 -32.27 -26.21
C PRO A 714 -39.36 -32.16 -27.59
N PRO A 715 -38.31 -31.32 -27.80
CA PRO A 715 -37.68 -31.21 -29.11
C PRO A 715 -36.95 -32.48 -29.58
N LEU A 716 -36.51 -33.33 -28.64
CA LEU A 716 -35.68 -34.50 -28.92
C LEU A 716 -36.37 -35.82 -28.56
N LYS A 717 -37.62 -35.79 -28.09
CA LYS A 717 -38.38 -36.97 -27.71
C LYS A 717 -38.38 -37.99 -28.86
N GLY A 718 -38.03 -39.24 -28.56
CA GLY A 718 -38.02 -40.34 -29.54
C GLY A 718 -36.77 -40.38 -30.43
N LEU A 719 -35.83 -39.45 -30.29
CA LEU A 719 -34.56 -39.49 -30.98
C LEU A 719 -33.77 -40.74 -30.55
N GLN A 720 -33.37 -41.54 -31.53
CA GLN A 720 -32.36 -42.59 -31.36
C GLN A 720 -31.33 -42.47 -32.46
N PHE A 721 -30.07 -42.46 -32.07
CA PHE A 721 -28.93 -42.56 -32.98
C PHE A 721 -28.00 -43.65 -32.49
N GLU A 722 -27.58 -44.53 -33.39
CA GLU A 722 -26.50 -45.45 -33.12
C GLU A 722 -25.56 -45.61 -34.30
N ILE A 723 -24.30 -45.89 -33.97
CA ILE A 723 -23.26 -46.29 -34.90
C ILE A 723 -22.53 -47.50 -34.32
N LEU A 724 -22.40 -48.55 -35.12
CA LEU A 724 -21.70 -49.79 -34.79
C LEU A 724 -20.71 -50.12 -35.90
N TYR A 725 -19.42 -50.09 -35.59
CA TYR A 725 -18.41 -50.74 -36.40
C TYR A 725 -18.27 -52.20 -35.98
N LYS A 726 -18.26 -53.10 -36.96
CA LYS A 726 -17.87 -54.50 -36.75
C LYS A 726 -16.90 -54.97 -37.82
N LYS A 727 -15.92 -55.76 -37.42
CA LYS A 727 -15.01 -56.44 -38.33
C LYS A 727 -15.75 -57.63 -38.97
N ILE A 728 -15.79 -57.67 -40.31
CA ILE A 728 -16.42 -58.76 -41.07
C ILE A 728 -15.39 -59.84 -41.38
N ASN A 729 -14.21 -59.41 -41.83
CA ASN A 729 -13.02 -60.23 -42.03
C ASN A 729 -11.77 -59.33 -41.91
N ASP A 730 -10.58 -59.87 -42.15
CA ASP A 730 -9.32 -59.13 -41.98
C ASP A 730 -9.15 -57.92 -42.91
N SER A 731 -9.90 -57.85 -44.01
CA SER A 731 -9.82 -56.76 -45.00
C SER A 731 -11.07 -55.88 -45.05
N ILE A 732 -12.18 -56.30 -44.44
CA ILE A 732 -13.48 -55.63 -44.54
C ILE A 732 -14.07 -55.42 -43.14
N GLY A 733 -14.33 -54.15 -42.81
CA GLY A 733 -15.20 -53.75 -41.72
C GLY A 733 -16.53 -53.18 -42.22
N GLN A 734 -17.54 -53.16 -41.37
CA GLN A 734 -18.86 -52.58 -41.64
C GLN A 734 -19.18 -51.54 -40.56
N TYR A 735 -19.55 -50.34 -40.98
CA TYR A 735 -20.21 -49.33 -40.17
C TYR A 735 -21.72 -49.44 -40.40
N HIS A 736 -22.45 -49.83 -39.37
CA HIS A 736 -23.91 -49.83 -39.32
C HIS A 736 -24.37 -48.57 -38.59
N ILE A 737 -25.20 -47.76 -39.22
CA ILE A 737 -25.77 -46.54 -38.65
C ILE A 737 -27.29 -46.68 -38.67
N GLU A 738 -27.94 -46.46 -37.54
CA GLU A 738 -29.40 -46.42 -37.43
C GLU A 738 -29.83 -45.08 -36.82
N LEU A 739 -30.76 -44.39 -37.50
CA LEU A 739 -31.30 -43.10 -37.09
C LEU A 739 -32.82 -43.15 -37.04
N ILE A 740 -33.35 -42.82 -35.87
CA ILE A 740 -34.75 -42.53 -35.61
C ILE A 740 -34.83 -41.05 -35.26
N LEU A 741 -35.49 -40.26 -36.12
CA LEU A 741 -35.68 -38.82 -35.90
C LEU A 741 -36.59 -38.55 -34.69
N PRO A 742 -36.48 -37.39 -34.04
CA PRO A 742 -37.39 -36.98 -32.98
C PRO A 742 -38.86 -37.01 -33.46
N ASP A 743 -39.78 -37.31 -32.55
CA ASP A 743 -41.21 -37.43 -32.82
C ASP A 743 -41.77 -36.19 -33.54
N ILE A 744 -41.30 -35.00 -33.16
CA ILE A 744 -41.73 -33.73 -33.77
C ILE A 744 -41.39 -33.61 -35.26
N MET A 745 -40.32 -34.30 -35.71
CA MET A 745 -39.92 -34.36 -37.12
C MET A 745 -40.52 -35.58 -37.82
N ARG A 746 -40.73 -36.68 -37.08
CA ARG A 746 -41.20 -37.96 -37.63
C ARG A 746 -42.70 -37.96 -37.92
N TYR A 747 -43.50 -37.32 -37.07
CA TYR A 747 -44.96 -37.27 -37.20
C TYR A 747 -45.42 -35.94 -37.79
N ILE A 748 -45.92 -35.98 -39.02
CA ILE A 748 -46.40 -34.80 -39.76
C ILE A 748 -47.91 -34.94 -39.97
N GLU A 749 -48.68 -34.04 -39.38
CA GLU A 749 -50.13 -34.00 -39.54
C GLU A 749 -50.52 -32.88 -40.53
N VAL A 750 -51.25 -33.24 -41.58
CA VAL A 750 -51.69 -32.31 -42.63
C VAL A 750 -53.19 -32.55 -42.89
N GLY A 751 -54.04 -31.87 -42.13
CA GLY A 751 -55.49 -31.92 -42.29
C GLY A 751 -56.05 -33.33 -42.13
N ALA A 752 -56.61 -33.90 -43.22
CA ALA A 752 -57.21 -35.23 -43.24
C ALA A 752 -56.19 -36.38 -43.43
N ALA A 753 -54.89 -36.07 -43.48
CA ALA A 753 -53.81 -37.04 -43.62
C ALA A 753 -52.75 -36.89 -42.52
N SER A 754 -52.15 -38.02 -42.11
CA SER A 754 -50.95 -38.04 -41.27
C SER A 754 -49.87 -38.88 -41.93
N LEU A 755 -48.63 -38.40 -41.85
CA LEU A 755 -47.42 -39.03 -42.38
C LEU A 755 -46.47 -39.33 -41.22
N VAL A 756 -45.94 -40.55 -41.21
CA VAL A 756 -44.87 -40.99 -40.31
C VAL A 756 -43.63 -41.29 -41.16
N LEU A 757 -42.53 -40.58 -40.89
CA LEU A 757 -41.23 -40.85 -41.51
C LEU A 757 -40.64 -42.19 -40.99
N PRO A 758 -39.87 -42.92 -41.83
CA PRO A 758 -39.34 -44.23 -41.51
C PRO A 758 -38.13 -44.10 -40.60
N GLU A 759 -37.65 -45.24 -40.15
CA GLU A 759 -36.31 -45.38 -39.57
C GLU A 759 -35.31 -45.59 -40.71
N ILE A 760 -34.20 -44.85 -40.67
CA ILE A 760 -33.18 -44.88 -41.72
C ILE A 760 -32.00 -45.71 -41.21
N VAL A 761 -31.58 -46.70 -41.99
CA VAL A 761 -30.39 -47.51 -41.73
C VAL A 761 -29.41 -47.40 -42.88
N VAL A 762 -28.15 -47.20 -42.55
CA VAL A 762 -27.05 -47.10 -43.52
C VAL A 762 -25.95 -48.07 -43.11
N ASP A 763 -25.63 -49.00 -44.00
CA ASP A 763 -24.46 -49.86 -43.91
C ASP A 763 -23.39 -49.36 -44.87
N VAL A 764 -22.19 -49.05 -44.36
CA VAL A 764 -21.02 -48.67 -45.16
C VAL A 764 -19.88 -49.63 -44.87
N TYR A 765 -19.31 -50.23 -45.90
CA TYR A 765 -18.21 -51.18 -45.76
C TYR A 765 -16.89 -50.52 -46.17
N THR A 766 -15.78 -50.92 -45.53
CA THR A 766 -14.46 -50.33 -45.79
C THR A 766 -13.94 -50.58 -47.21
N ASN A 767 -14.50 -51.55 -47.93
CA ASN A 767 -14.21 -51.83 -49.34
C ASN A 767 -15.02 -50.96 -50.32
N GLY A 768 -15.83 -50.02 -49.83
CA GLY A 768 -16.67 -49.12 -50.64
C GLY A 768 -18.05 -49.69 -51.01
N ASP A 769 -18.43 -50.85 -50.47
CA ASP A 769 -19.81 -51.34 -50.57
C ASP A 769 -20.72 -50.53 -49.63
N PHE A 770 -22.01 -50.46 -49.97
CA PHE A 770 -23.01 -49.81 -49.13
C PHE A 770 -24.42 -50.37 -49.32
N LYS A 771 -25.26 -50.21 -48.29
CA LYS A 771 -26.70 -50.45 -48.35
C LYS A 771 -27.42 -49.35 -47.57
N VAL A 772 -28.48 -48.79 -48.15
CA VAL A 772 -29.35 -47.82 -47.50
C VAL A 772 -30.76 -48.42 -47.43
N ASP A 773 -31.34 -48.40 -46.24
CA ASP A 773 -32.65 -48.95 -45.92
C ASP A 773 -33.54 -47.83 -45.36
N PHE A 774 -34.62 -47.54 -46.09
CA PHE A 774 -35.65 -46.57 -45.74
C PHE A 774 -36.89 -47.30 -45.23
N GLY A 775 -36.77 -47.86 -44.02
CA GLY A 775 -37.86 -48.49 -43.30
C GLY A 775 -38.42 -49.75 -43.96
N PHE A 776 -37.62 -50.56 -44.65
CA PHE A 776 -38.06 -51.83 -45.24
C PHE A 776 -38.66 -52.76 -44.16
N PRO A 777 -39.84 -53.36 -44.40
CA PRO A 777 -40.52 -54.18 -43.41
C PRO A 777 -39.93 -55.59 -43.33
N TYR A 778 -39.23 -55.88 -42.24
CA TYR A 778 -38.71 -57.22 -41.99
C TYR A 778 -39.79 -58.08 -41.32
N ASN A 779 -39.94 -59.34 -41.75
CA ASN A 779 -40.95 -60.27 -41.22
C ASN A 779 -42.39 -59.74 -41.26
N PHE A 780 -42.73 -58.93 -42.27
CA PHE A 780 -44.01 -58.23 -42.38
C PHE A 780 -44.31 -57.27 -41.21
N ASP A 781 -43.30 -56.80 -40.45
CA ASP A 781 -43.44 -55.74 -39.46
C ASP A 781 -43.16 -54.37 -40.09
N PHE A 782 -44.22 -53.55 -40.20
CA PHE A 782 -44.17 -52.21 -40.82
C PHE A 782 -44.00 -51.07 -39.82
N LYS A 783 -43.74 -51.34 -38.53
CA LYS A 783 -43.59 -50.27 -37.51
C LYS A 783 -42.51 -49.25 -37.84
N ARG A 784 -41.45 -49.69 -38.51
CA ARG A 784 -40.31 -48.85 -38.93
C ARG A 784 -40.50 -48.16 -40.29
N SER A 785 -41.55 -48.52 -41.03
CA SER A 785 -41.79 -48.09 -42.41
C SER A 785 -42.41 -46.70 -42.47
N PHE A 786 -42.34 -46.06 -43.64
CA PHE A 786 -43.19 -44.90 -43.92
C PHE A 786 -44.64 -45.33 -43.72
N SER A 787 -45.42 -44.50 -43.04
CA SER A 787 -46.86 -44.76 -42.88
C SER A 787 -47.65 -43.50 -43.20
N ILE A 788 -48.67 -43.67 -44.02
CA ILE A 788 -49.61 -42.62 -44.41
C ILE A 788 -50.99 -43.08 -43.98
N THR A 789 -51.66 -42.28 -43.16
CA THR A 789 -53.09 -42.46 -42.84
C THR A 789 -53.87 -41.35 -43.51
N VAL A 790 -54.90 -41.66 -44.30
CA VAL A 790 -55.79 -40.66 -44.93
C VAL A 790 -57.24 -41.00 -44.63
N ILE A 791 -58.06 -40.00 -44.34
CA ILE A 791 -59.52 -40.16 -44.25
C ILE A 791 -60.13 -40.05 -45.65
N ILE A 792 -60.69 -41.15 -46.17
CA ILE A 792 -61.39 -41.19 -47.44
C ILE A 792 -62.85 -41.52 -47.16
N LEU A 793 -63.77 -40.62 -47.53
CA LEU A 793 -65.23 -40.79 -47.33
C LEU A 793 -65.61 -41.16 -45.87
N GLY A 794 -64.91 -40.60 -44.89
CA GLY A 794 -65.15 -40.86 -43.45
C GLY A 794 -64.49 -42.14 -42.91
N VAL A 795 -63.81 -42.94 -43.75
CA VAL A 795 -63.13 -44.17 -43.35
C VAL A 795 -61.60 -43.93 -43.34
N PRO A 796 -60.89 -44.24 -42.24
CA PRO A 796 -59.44 -44.13 -42.19
C PRO A 796 -58.79 -45.28 -42.98
N VAL A 797 -58.00 -44.92 -43.98
CA VAL A 797 -57.19 -45.83 -44.79
C VAL A 797 -55.72 -45.65 -44.41
N LEU A 798 -55.04 -46.76 -44.11
CA LEU A 798 -53.63 -46.82 -43.76
C LEU A 798 -52.85 -47.49 -44.89
N GLY A 799 -51.80 -46.82 -45.37
CA GLY A 799 -50.76 -47.41 -46.19
C GLY A 799 -49.43 -47.33 -45.47
N SER A 800 -48.65 -48.42 -45.48
CA SER A 800 -47.26 -48.38 -45.01
C SER A 800 -46.33 -49.01 -46.03
N GLY A 801 -45.12 -48.48 -46.14
CA GLY A 801 -44.17 -48.95 -47.13
C GLY A 801 -42.74 -48.58 -46.81
N GLY A 802 -41.82 -49.38 -47.30
CA GLY A 802 -40.39 -49.14 -47.15
C GLY A 802 -39.61 -49.87 -48.22
N PHE A 803 -38.41 -49.39 -48.47
CA PHE A 803 -37.53 -49.95 -49.47
C PHE A 803 -36.07 -49.88 -49.01
N TYR A 804 -35.23 -50.73 -49.59
CA TYR A 804 -33.78 -50.60 -49.47
C TYR A 804 -33.14 -50.74 -50.84
N PHE A 805 -31.93 -50.19 -50.98
CA PHE A 805 -31.07 -50.46 -52.11
C PHE A 805 -29.60 -50.50 -51.66
N GLY A 806 -28.75 -51.17 -52.44
CA GLY A 806 -27.33 -51.24 -52.12
C GLY A 806 -26.48 -51.75 -53.27
N LYS A 807 -25.20 -51.43 -53.20
CA LYS A 807 -24.12 -51.96 -54.04
C LYS A 807 -23.19 -52.73 -53.12
N LEU A 808 -23.16 -54.04 -53.30
CA LEU A 808 -22.40 -54.99 -52.49
C LEU A 808 -21.41 -55.77 -53.38
N SER A 809 -20.63 -56.64 -52.78
CA SER A 809 -19.72 -57.57 -53.44
C SER A 809 -19.85 -58.95 -52.80
N GLY A 810 -19.29 -60.01 -53.41
CA GLY A 810 -19.42 -61.39 -52.92
C GLY A 810 -19.31 -61.56 -51.39
N PRO A 811 -18.28 -60.98 -50.72
CA PRO A 811 -18.12 -61.08 -49.26
C PRO A 811 -19.17 -60.32 -48.41
N THR A 812 -19.90 -59.37 -48.98
CA THR A 812 -20.88 -58.50 -48.29
C THR A 812 -22.32 -58.74 -48.79
N ALA A 813 -22.47 -59.55 -49.82
CA ALA A 813 -23.74 -59.86 -50.45
C ALA A 813 -24.60 -60.81 -49.59
N PRO A 814 -25.93 -60.68 -49.66
CA PRO A 814 -26.81 -61.50 -48.85
C PRO A 814 -26.87 -62.96 -49.38
N PRO A 815 -27.27 -63.95 -48.57
CA PRO A 815 -27.19 -65.38 -48.91
C PRO A 815 -27.99 -65.82 -50.13
N GLN A 816 -28.90 -64.97 -50.63
CA GLN A 816 -29.70 -65.21 -51.82
C GLN A 816 -28.91 -65.10 -53.13
N VAL A 817 -27.66 -64.63 -53.09
CA VAL A 817 -26.75 -64.67 -54.24
C VAL A 817 -26.22 -66.10 -54.42
N PRO A 818 -26.27 -66.67 -55.64
CA PRO A 818 -25.76 -68.03 -55.88
C PRO A 818 -24.32 -68.22 -55.43
N VAL A 819 -24.04 -69.29 -54.69
CA VAL A 819 -22.67 -69.67 -54.31
C VAL A 819 -21.99 -70.32 -55.51
N THR A 820 -20.84 -69.81 -55.94
CA THR A 820 -20.05 -70.35 -57.06
C THR A 820 -18.59 -70.51 -56.69
N THR A 821 -17.94 -71.54 -57.24
CA THR A 821 -16.49 -71.75 -57.13
C THR A 821 -15.72 -71.21 -58.34
N LYS A 822 -16.43 -70.64 -59.34
CA LYS A 822 -15.84 -70.16 -60.61
C LYS A 822 -15.52 -68.65 -60.62
N GLY A 823 -15.72 -67.94 -59.52
CA GLY A 823 -15.47 -66.50 -59.39
C GLY A 823 -16.30 -65.86 -58.29
N THR A 824 -16.28 -64.53 -58.20
CA THR A 824 -17.05 -63.75 -57.22
C THR A 824 -17.98 -62.77 -57.93
N PHE A 825 -19.23 -62.66 -57.48
CA PHE A 825 -20.13 -61.62 -57.97
C PHE A 825 -19.67 -60.25 -57.46
N ASN A 826 -19.30 -59.34 -58.37
CA ASN A 826 -18.89 -57.98 -58.04
C ASN A 826 -19.11 -57.05 -59.26
N PRO A 827 -20.02 -56.05 -59.21
CA PRO A 827 -20.88 -55.70 -58.08
C PRO A 827 -22.13 -56.60 -57.96
N VAL A 828 -22.73 -56.61 -56.77
CA VAL A 828 -24.06 -57.17 -56.47
C VAL A 828 -24.99 -56.01 -56.15
N MET A 829 -25.96 -55.75 -57.02
CA MET A 829 -26.99 -54.74 -56.78
C MET A 829 -28.18 -55.38 -56.07
N VAL A 830 -28.60 -54.81 -54.94
CA VAL A 830 -29.77 -55.28 -54.18
C VAL A 830 -30.83 -54.20 -54.12
N PHE A 831 -32.09 -54.59 -54.27
CA PHE A 831 -33.25 -53.74 -54.08
C PHE A 831 -34.37 -54.55 -53.44
N GLY A 832 -35.05 -53.99 -52.45
CA GLY A 832 -36.23 -54.59 -51.84
C GLY A 832 -37.31 -53.55 -51.63
N LEU A 833 -38.55 -53.93 -51.88
CA LEU A 833 -39.75 -53.11 -51.69
C LEU A 833 -40.79 -53.91 -50.91
N GLY A 834 -41.30 -53.34 -49.83
CA GLY A 834 -42.41 -53.89 -49.06
C GLY A 834 -43.50 -52.86 -48.89
N LEU A 835 -44.75 -53.23 -49.19
CA LEU A 835 -45.92 -52.37 -49.13
C LEU A 835 -47.08 -53.11 -48.43
N GLN A 836 -47.84 -52.38 -47.62
CA GLN A 836 -49.15 -52.81 -47.11
C GLN A 836 -50.18 -51.70 -47.27
N ILE A 837 -51.43 -52.09 -47.48
CA ILE A 837 -52.58 -51.20 -47.49
C ILE A 837 -53.73 -51.86 -46.73
N GLY A 838 -54.44 -51.09 -45.92
CA GLY A 838 -55.57 -51.60 -45.14
C GLY A 838 -56.48 -50.49 -44.62
N VAL A 839 -57.62 -50.90 -44.05
CA VAL A 839 -58.53 -50.00 -43.35
C VAL A 839 -58.14 -49.98 -41.87
N GLY A 840 -57.85 -48.79 -41.33
CA GLY A 840 -57.37 -48.64 -39.95
C GLY A 840 -56.77 -47.27 -39.65
N LYS A 841 -56.62 -46.95 -38.37
CA LYS A 841 -55.99 -45.69 -37.89
C LYS A 841 -54.72 -46.02 -37.11
N TYR A 842 -53.61 -45.38 -37.45
CA TYR A 842 -52.39 -45.46 -36.64
C TYR A 842 -52.56 -44.64 -35.35
N ILE A 843 -52.37 -45.25 -34.18
CA ILE A 843 -52.53 -44.60 -32.87
C ILE A 843 -51.19 -44.63 -32.13
N VAL A 844 -50.66 -43.45 -31.80
CA VAL A 844 -49.51 -43.31 -30.90
C VAL A 844 -50.05 -43.13 -29.48
N LYS A 845 -49.80 -44.08 -28.58
CA LYS A 845 -50.09 -43.88 -27.15
C LYS A 845 -49.00 -43.00 -26.55
N GLY A 846 -49.33 -41.73 -26.29
CA GLY A 846 -48.43 -40.78 -25.63
C GLY A 846 -48.66 -39.29 -25.92
N ARG A 847 -49.65 -38.93 -26.76
CA ARG A 847 -50.05 -37.54 -26.99
C ARG A 847 -51.55 -37.43 -26.71
N SER A 848 -51.93 -36.83 -25.58
CA SER A 848 -53.29 -36.27 -25.48
C SER A 848 -53.43 -35.21 -26.58
N PRO A 849 -54.56 -35.14 -27.31
CA PRO A 849 -54.80 -34.07 -28.24
C PRO A 849 -54.76 -32.73 -27.48
N PRO A 850 -54.30 -31.63 -28.10
CA PRO A 850 -54.48 -30.31 -27.50
C PRO A 850 -55.97 -30.07 -27.31
N ALA A 851 -56.37 -29.85 -26.07
CA ALA A 851 -57.71 -29.42 -25.73
C ALA A 851 -57.87 -27.97 -26.21
N SER A 852 -58.31 -27.77 -27.45
CA SER A 852 -59.05 -26.57 -27.82
C SER A 852 -60.51 -26.80 -27.45
N ALA A 853 -60.92 -26.26 -26.30
CA ALA A 853 -62.30 -25.82 -26.07
C ALA A 853 -62.68 -24.86 -27.22
N SER A 854 -63.87 -24.85 -27.83
CA SER A 854 -65.24 -25.24 -27.42
C SER A 854 -66.18 -25.05 -28.66
N PRO A 855 -67.52 -24.98 -28.51
CA PRO A 855 -68.53 -26.04 -28.44
C PRO A 855 -69.38 -26.14 -29.75
N TRP A 856 -70.51 -26.87 -29.73
CA TRP A 856 -71.52 -27.10 -30.80
C TRP A 856 -71.11 -28.20 -31.80
N TRP A 857 -71.78 -29.34 -31.96
CA TRP A 857 -73.23 -29.63 -32.07
C TRP A 857 -73.56 -31.07 -31.64
N GLY A 858 -74.81 -31.27 -31.17
CA GLY A 858 -75.60 -32.50 -31.36
C GLY A 858 -75.41 -33.61 -30.34
#